data_AF-A0A673IDV1-F1
#
_entry.id   AF-A0A673IDV1-F1
#
_cell.length_a   1.000
_cell.length_b   1.000
_cell.length_c   1.000
_cell.angle_alpha   90.00
_cell.angle_beta   90.00
_cell.angle_gamma   90.00
#
_symmetry.space_group_name_H-M   'P 1'
#
loop_
_entity.id
_entity.type
_entity.pdbx_description
1 polymer ?
#
loop_
_entity_poly.entity_id
_entity_poly.type
_entity_poly.pdbx_seq_one_letter_code
_entity_poly.pdbx_strand_id
1 'polypeptide(L)'
;MSSSNRTQTPHGLKQIGLDQIWDDLRAGIQQVYTRQSMAKSRYMELYTHVYNYCTSVHQSNQARGAGAPPSKPSKKTPTPGGAQFVGLELYKRLKEFLKSYLTNLLKDGEDLMDESVLKFYTQQWEDYRFSSKVLNGICAYLNRHWVRRECDEGRKGIYEIYSLALVTWRECLFRPLNKQVRLETGKTSYRTNIEADREGEERRNHQHSTHQWSVELGLNEDDAFAKGPTLSVYKEYFETQFLADTERFYTRESTEFLQQNPVTEYMKKAEARLLEEQRRVQVYLHESTQDELARKCEQVLIEKHLEIFHTEFQNLLDADKNEDLGRMYNLVSRITDGLGELKKLLETHIYNQGLAAIEKCGESALNDPKMYVQTILDVHKKYNALVMSAFNNDAGFVAALDKACGRFINNNAVTKMVQSSSKSPELLARYCDSLLKKSSKNPEEAELEDTLNQVMVVFKYIEDKDVFQKFYAKMLAKRLVHQNSASDDAEASMISKLKQACGFEYTSKLQRMFQDIGVSKDLNEQFKKHLTNSEPLDLDFSIQVLSSGSWPFQQSCTFALPSELERSYQRFTAFYASRHSGRKLTWLYHLSKGELVTNCFKNRYTLQTQNGLCNHQYVSLQFLEDENANVDEVEFKPDTLIKLFLGYKNKKLRVNINVPMKTEQKQEQETTHKNIEEDRKLLIQAAIVRIMKMRKVLKHQQLLAEVLNQLSSRFKPRVPVIKVDVLREERKSFRKKVQF
;
A
#
# COMPACT_ATOMS: atom_id res chain seq x y z
N MET A 1 -63.92 -58.96 76.12
CA MET A 1 -64.12 -58.77 74.67
C MET A 1 -64.48 -57.32 74.42
N SER A 2 -63.58 -56.53 73.84
CA SER A 2 -63.94 -55.22 73.25
C SER A 2 -62.92 -54.81 72.18
N SER A 3 -63.46 -54.24 71.11
CA SER A 3 -62.83 -53.71 69.90
C SER A 3 -63.73 -52.53 69.49
N SER A 4 -63.32 -51.35 69.01
CA SER A 4 -62.13 -50.89 68.28
C SER A 4 -62.07 -49.35 68.35
N ASN A 5 -60.88 -48.75 68.31
CA ASN A 5 -60.46 -47.63 67.43
C ASN A 5 -59.12 -47.01 67.88
N ARG A 6 -58.14 -46.87 66.96
CA ARG A 6 -57.29 -45.66 66.81
C ARG A 6 -56.32 -45.76 65.61
N THR A 7 -56.41 -44.75 64.75
CA THR A 7 -55.50 -44.33 63.68
C THR A 7 -54.26 -43.61 64.23
N GLN A 8 -53.07 -43.82 63.65
CA GLN A 8 -51.93 -42.87 63.75
C GLN A 8 -51.07 -42.84 62.47
N THR A 9 -50.85 -41.62 61.99
CA THR A 9 -49.96 -41.16 60.89
C THR A 9 -48.53 -40.87 61.39
N PRO A 10 -47.46 -41.00 60.58
CA PRO A 10 -46.09 -40.70 61.03
C PRO A 10 -45.63 -39.27 60.74
N HIS A 11 -45.15 -38.61 61.81
CA HIS A 11 -44.15 -37.53 61.93
C HIS A 11 -44.22 -36.24 61.10
N GLY A 12 -44.64 -35.15 61.77
CA GLY A 12 -44.30 -33.77 61.41
C GLY A 12 -42.89 -33.39 61.90
N LEU A 13 -42.13 -32.68 61.05
CA LEU A 13 -40.83 -32.10 61.39
C LEU A 13 -41.02 -30.96 62.40
N LYS A 14 -40.36 -31.05 63.56
CA LYS A 14 -40.33 -29.98 64.57
C LYS A 14 -39.64 -28.74 63.99
N GLN A 15 -40.10 -27.56 64.40
CA GLN A 15 -39.45 -26.28 64.13
C GLN A 15 -38.06 -26.28 64.78
N ILE A 16 -36.99 -26.37 63.99
CA ILE A 16 -35.63 -26.34 64.53
C ILE A 16 -35.15 -24.89 64.48
N GLY A 17 -34.87 -24.31 65.65
CA GLY A 17 -34.31 -22.96 65.76
C GLY A 17 -32.88 -22.93 65.22
N LEU A 18 -32.47 -21.82 64.59
CA LEU A 18 -31.12 -21.67 64.03
C LEU A 18 -30.05 -21.93 65.08
N ASP A 19 -30.28 -21.49 66.33
CA ASP A 19 -29.36 -21.68 67.45
C ASP A 19 -29.08 -23.15 67.79
N GLN A 20 -30.00 -24.08 67.48
CA GLN A 20 -29.81 -25.51 67.76
C GLN A 20 -28.95 -26.22 66.71
N ILE A 21 -28.91 -25.69 65.47
CA ILE A 21 -28.14 -26.26 64.36
C ILE A 21 -26.83 -25.48 64.16
N TRP A 22 -26.80 -24.20 64.52
CA TRP A 22 -25.70 -23.30 64.23
C TRP A 22 -24.40 -23.71 64.91
N ASP A 23 -24.43 -24.25 66.14
CA ASP A 23 -23.21 -24.70 66.82
C ASP A 23 -22.53 -25.85 66.07
N ASP A 24 -23.32 -26.82 65.60
CA ASP A 24 -22.82 -27.96 64.82
C ASP A 24 -22.39 -27.54 63.41
N LEU A 25 -23.18 -26.65 62.77
CA LEU A 25 -22.87 -26.09 61.46
C LEU A 25 -21.60 -25.25 61.50
N ARG A 26 -21.43 -24.41 62.52
CA ARG A 26 -20.23 -23.59 62.75
C ARG A 26 -19.00 -24.46 63.00
N ALA A 27 -19.13 -25.51 63.81
CA ALA A 27 -18.05 -26.48 64.03
C ALA A 27 -17.65 -27.18 62.72
N GLY A 28 -18.63 -27.61 61.92
CA GLY A 28 -18.39 -28.19 60.60
C GLY A 28 -17.72 -27.23 59.63
N ILE A 29 -18.16 -25.97 59.58
CA ILE A 29 -17.54 -24.94 58.74
C ILE A 29 -16.11 -24.66 59.24
N GLN A 30 -15.88 -24.59 60.55
CA GLN A 30 -14.55 -24.39 61.12
C GLN A 30 -13.60 -25.56 60.81
N GLN A 31 -14.09 -26.79 60.75
CA GLN A 31 -13.30 -27.95 60.27
C GLN A 31 -12.86 -27.78 58.81
N VAL A 32 -13.74 -27.25 57.95
CA VAL A 32 -13.42 -26.98 56.54
C VAL A 32 -12.34 -25.89 56.43
N TYR A 33 -12.49 -24.79 57.15
CA TYR A 33 -11.52 -23.67 57.13
C TYR A 33 -10.21 -23.94 57.88
N THR A 34 -10.12 -25.03 58.65
CA THR A 34 -8.88 -25.55 59.26
C THR A 34 -8.28 -26.74 58.48
N ARG A 35 -8.82 -27.05 57.28
CA ARG A 35 -8.39 -28.15 56.40
C ARG A 35 -8.39 -29.54 57.04
N GLN A 36 -9.27 -29.78 57.99
CA GLN A 36 -9.48 -31.13 58.51
C GLN A 36 -10.25 -31.98 57.50
N SER A 37 -9.85 -33.24 57.34
CA SER A 37 -10.52 -34.17 56.41
C SER A 37 -11.94 -34.45 56.89
N MET A 38 -12.93 -34.12 56.08
CA MET A 38 -14.34 -34.37 56.38
C MET A 38 -14.84 -35.63 55.65
N ALA A 39 -15.46 -36.55 56.39
CA ALA A 39 -16.10 -37.71 55.79
C ALA A 39 -17.34 -37.30 54.97
N LYS A 40 -17.64 -38.06 53.91
CA LYS A 40 -18.81 -37.81 53.03
C LYS A 40 -20.14 -37.81 53.80
N SER A 41 -20.27 -38.64 54.84
CA SER A 41 -21.43 -38.66 55.73
C SER A 41 -21.61 -37.32 56.43
N ARG A 42 -20.54 -36.77 57.01
CA ARG A 42 -20.53 -35.49 57.72
C ARG A 42 -20.84 -34.31 56.80
N TYR A 43 -20.33 -34.32 55.57
CA TYR A 43 -20.69 -33.31 54.56
C TYR A 43 -22.20 -33.33 54.25
N MET A 44 -22.77 -34.53 54.09
CA MET A 44 -24.20 -34.69 53.81
C MET A 44 -25.07 -34.30 55.01
N GLU A 45 -24.62 -34.54 56.24
CA GLU A 45 -25.28 -34.05 57.45
C GLU A 45 -25.37 -32.52 57.45
N LEU A 46 -24.24 -31.82 57.23
CA LEU A 46 -24.20 -30.35 57.19
C LEU A 46 -25.09 -29.78 56.06
N TYR A 47 -25.08 -30.41 54.88
CA TYR A 47 -25.99 -30.05 53.79
C TYR A 47 -27.46 -30.24 54.19
N THR A 48 -27.77 -31.36 54.84
CA THR A 48 -29.13 -31.70 55.28
C THR A 48 -29.61 -30.75 56.38
N HIS A 49 -28.71 -30.30 57.26
CA HIS A 49 -28.99 -29.27 58.26
C HIS A 49 -29.41 -27.94 57.61
N VAL A 50 -28.66 -27.48 56.61
CA VAL A 50 -29.00 -26.27 55.84
C VAL A 50 -30.30 -26.46 55.07
N TYR A 51 -30.49 -27.60 54.42
CA TYR A 51 -31.72 -27.94 53.70
C TYR A 51 -32.94 -27.92 54.62
N ASN A 52 -32.92 -28.68 55.72
CA ASN A 52 -34.02 -28.81 56.67
C ASN A 52 -34.38 -27.46 57.29
N TYR A 53 -33.39 -26.65 57.65
CA TYR A 53 -33.61 -25.31 58.18
C TYR A 53 -34.31 -24.41 57.15
N CYS A 54 -33.83 -24.38 55.90
CA CYS A 54 -34.45 -23.61 54.81
C CYS A 54 -35.86 -24.13 54.41
N THR A 55 -36.16 -25.42 54.57
CA THR A 55 -37.49 -26.00 54.24
C THR A 55 -38.49 -25.99 55.39
N SER A 56 -38.04 -25.84 56.65
CA SER A 56 -38.90 -25.91 57.85
C SER A 56 -40.05 -24.90 57.88
N VAL A 57 -39.93 -23.79 57.14
CA VAL A 57 -40.98 -22.75 57.05
C VAL A 57 -41.99 -23.00 55.93
N HIS A 58 -41.66 -23.82 54.92
CA HIS A 58 -42.58 -24.07 53.80
C HIS A 58 -43.76 -24.98 54.18
N GLN A 59 -43.62 -25.82 55.20
CA GLN A 59 -44.71 -26.71 55.66
C GLN A 59 -45.77 -26.00 56.53
N SER A 60 -45.45 -24.90 57.23
CA SER A 60 -46.41 -24.23 58.11
C SER A 60 -47.47 -23.41 57.37
N ASN A 61 -47.16 -22.94 56.16
CA ASN A 61 -48.09 -22.13 55.34
C ASN A 61 -49.09 -22.94 54.51
N GLN A 62 -48.89 -24.26 54.33
CA GLN A 62 -49.84 -25.11 53.59
C GLN A 62 -50.99 -25.66 54.45
N ALA A 63 -50.90 -25.58 55.79
CA ALA A 63 -51.89 -26.14 56.70
C ALA A 63 -53.09 -25.22 57.03
N ARG A 64 -53.13 -24.00 56.49
CA ARG A 64 -54.25 -23.05 56.66
C ARG A 64 -54.77 -22.57 55.31
N GLY A 65 -55.66 -23.35 54.69
CA GLY A 65 -56.28 -22.93 53.42
C GLY A 65 -57.28 -23.91 52.82
N ALA A 66 -58.34 -24.25 53.55
CA ALA A 66 -59.52 -24.89 52.96
C ALA A 66 -60.79 -24.22 53.50
N GLY A 67 -61.43 -23.39 52.65
CA GLY A 67 -62.81 -22.93 52.84
C GLY A 67 -63.01 -21.40 52.83
N ALA A 68 -63.18 -20.80 51.65
CA ALA A 68 -64.15 -19.71 51.36
C ALA A 68 -64.05 -19.25 49.88
N PRO A 69 -65.16 -18.81 49.23
CA PRO A 69 -65.19 -18.42 47.81
C PRO A 69 -64.74 -16.96 47.57
N PRO A 70 -64.54 -16.54 46.30
CA PRO A 70 -63.68 -15.41 45.96
C PRO A 70 -64.41 -14.06 46.02
N SER A 71 -63.73 -13.03 46.53
CA SER A 71 -64.10 -11.63 46.32
C SER A 71 -62.88 -10.78 45.93
N LYS A 72 -63.18 -9.70 45.19
CA LYS A 72 -62.35 -8.89 44.26
C LYS A 72 -61.01 -8.33 44.80
N PRO A 73 -60.08 -7.96 43.89
CA PRO A 73 -58.70 -7.62 44.24
C PRO A 73 -58.56 -6.18 44.73
N SER A 74 -57.97 -5.98 45.90
CA SER A 74 -57.42 -4.68 46.31
C SER A 74 -55.95 -4.84 46.70
N LYS A 75 -55.15 -3.87 46.26
CA LYS A 75 -53.68 -3.81 46.29
C LYS A 75 -53.12 -4.18 47.67
N LYS A 76 -52.39 -5.30 47.76
CA LYS A 76 -51.55 -5.65 48.91
C LYS A 76 -50.12 -5.16 48.70
N THR A 77 -49.66 -4.38 49.66
CA THR A 77 -48.24 -4.24 50.04
C THR A 77 -47.63 -5.62 50.33
N PRO A 78 -46.37 -5.90 49.92
CA PRO A 78 -45.77 -7.21 50.14
C PRO A 78 -45.32 -7.33 51.60
N THR A 79 -46.00 -8.18 52.37
CA THR A 79 -45.53 -8.63 53.69
C THR A 79 -44.52 -9.76 53.46
N PRO A 80 -43.28 -9.71 54.00
CA PRO A 80 -42.27 -10.74 53.74
C PRO A 80 -42.69 -12.07 54.39
N GLY A 81 -42.70 -13.14 53.61
CA GLY A 81 -43.06 -14.48 54.10
C GLY A 81 -41.98 -15.06 55.02
N GLY A 82 -42.34 -15.93 55.97
CA GLY A 82 -41.40 -16.49 56.95
C GLY A 82 -40.16 -17.19 56.37
N ALA A 83 -40.22 -17.70 55.14
CA ALA A 83 -39.07 -18.28 54.44
C ALA A 83 -37.98 -17.24 54.10
N GLN A 84 -38.35 -15.96 54.00
CA GLN A 84 -37.47 -14.84 53.70
C GLN A 84 -36.61 -14.47 54.92
N PHE A 85 -37.17 -14.54 56.12
CA PHE A 85 -36.48 -14.27 57.38
C PHE A 85 -35.43 -15.35 57.72
N VAL A 86 -35.77 -16.62 57.52
CA VAL A 86 -34.91 -17.77 57.83
C VAL A 86 -33.67 -17.82 56.93
N GLY A 87 -33.82 -17.59 55.63
CA GLY A 87 -32.66 -17.50 54.72
C GLY A 87 -31.74 -16.31 55.04
N LEU A 88 -32.31 -15.16 55.41
CA LEU A 88 -31.56 -13.94 55.75
C LEU A 88 -30.75 -14.11 57.04
N GLU A 89 -31.30 -14.79 58.05
CA GLU A 89 -30.64 -14.99 59.34
C GLU A 89 -29.42 -15.91 59.20
N LEU A 90 -29.57 -17.03 58.48
CA LEU A 90 -28.45 -17.94 58.19
C LEU A 90 -27.36 -17.23 57.36
N TYR A 91 -27.75 -16.46 56.34
CA TYR A 91 -26.81 -15.71 55.51
C TYR A 91 -26.02 -14.65 56.30
N LYS A 92 -26.66 -13.94 57.25
CA LYS A 92 -25.99 -12.99 58.14
C LYS A 92 -24.97 -13.67 59.05
N ARG A 93 -25.33 -14.79 59.68
CA ARG A 93 -24.40 -15.53 60.56
C ARG A 93 -23.22 -16.12 59.80
N LEU A 94 -23.44 -16.62 58.58
CA LEU A 94 -22.36 -17.06 57.68
C LEU A 94 -21.43 -15.88 57.32
N LYS A 95 -21.98 -14.71 56.99
CA LYS A 95 -21.20 -13.50 56.73
C LYS A 95 -20.36 -13.07 57.94
N GLU A 96 -20.94 -13.09 59.14
CA GLU A 96 -20.23 -12.77 60.38
C GLU A 96 -19.12 -13.77 60.70
N PHE A 97 -19.36 -15.06 60.48
CA PHE A 97 -18.34 -16.10 60.61
C PHE A 97 -17.14 -15.83 59.68
N LEU A 98 -17.41 -15.59 58.39
CA LEU A 98 -16.36 -15.29 57.41
C LEU A 98 -15.57 -14.03 57.79
N LYS A 99 -16.26 -12.97 58.25
CA LYS A 99 -15.61 -11.76 58.75
C LYS A 99 -14.71 -12.04 59.96
N SER A 100 -15.22 -12.73 60.96
CA SER A 100 -14.46 -13.04 62.18
C SER A 100 -13.24 -13.92 61.89
N TYR A 101 -13.36 -14.91 61.00
CA TYR A 101 -12.24 -15.73 60.58
C TYR A 101 -11.15 -14.88 59.92
N LEU A 102 -11.53 -14.01 58.98
CA LEU A 102 -10.59 -13.15 58.27
C LEU A 102 -9.97 -12.07 59.16
N THR A 103 -10.71 -11.52 60.13
CA THR A 103 -10.15 -10.56 61.10
C THR A 103 -9.11 -11.21 62.02
N ASN A 104 -9.28 -12.49 62.36
CA ASN A 104 -8.25 -13.23 63.10
C ASN A 104 -7.04 -13.51 62.21
N LEU A 105 -7.27 -13.96 60.97
CA LEU A 105 -6.20 -14.22 60.01
C LEU A 105 -5.39 -12.94 59.66
N LEU A 106 -6.05 -11.78 59.67
CA LEU A 106 -5.38 -10.49 59.45
C LEU A 106 -4.35 -10.19 60.54
N LYS A 107 -4.65 -10.50 61.81
CA LYS A 107 -3.73 -10.29 62.94
C LYS A 107 -2.46 -11.13 62.79
N ASP A 108 -2.58 -12.33 62.25
CA ASP A 108 -1.45 -13.22 62.00
C ASP A 108 -0.55 -12.72 60.85
N GLY A 109 -1.07 -11.84 59.99
CA GLY A 109 -0.36 -11.29 58.82
C GLY A 109 0.07 -9.83 58.93
N GLU A 110 -0.36 -9.09 59.96
CA GLU A 110 -0.16 -7.64 60.09
C GLU A 110 1.31 -7.24 60.31
N ASP A 111 2.08 -8.12 60.97
CA ASP A 111 3.50 -7.92 61.29
C ASP A 111 4.47 -8.50 60.24
N LEU A 112 3.97 -9.20 59.23
CA LEU A 112 4.80 -9.77 58.17
C LEU A 112 5.24 -8.65 57.19
N MET A 113 6.48 -8.73 56.69
CA MET A 113 7.04 -7.81 55.69
C MET A 113 7.72 -8.58 54.55
N ASP A 114 7.89 -7.93 53.39
CA ASP A 114 8.64 -8.46 52.23
C ASP A 114 8.05 -9.76 51.64
N GLU A 115 8.90 -10.65 51.10
CA GLU A 115 8.53 -11.90 50.43
C GLU A 115 7.74 -12.87 51.34
N SER A 116 7.86 -12.71 52.66
CA SER A 116 7.12 -13.51 53.65
C SER A 116 5.62 -13.22 53.63
N VAL A 117 5.22 -11.96 53.39
CA VAL A 117 3.82 -11.54 53.24
C VAL A 117 3.21 -12.19 52.00
N LEU A 118 3.96 -12.26 50.90
CA LEU A 118 3.49 -12.81 49.63
C LEU A 118 3.23 -14.33 49.74
N LYS A 119 4.17 -15.07 50.35
CA LYS A 119 4.04 -16.51 50.58
C LYS A 119 2.87 -16.82 51.53
N PHE A 120 2.76 -16.05 52.61
CA PHE A 120 1.63 -16.15 53.54
C PHE A 120 0.31 -15.88 52.82
N TYR A 121 0.19 -14.76 52.10
CA TYR A 121 -1.03 -14.38 51.39
C TYR A 121 -1.45 -15.41 50.32
N THR A 122 -0.49 -15.93 49.54
CA THR A 122 -0.77 -16.90 48.47
C THR A 122 -1.24 -18.24 49.04
N GLN A 123 -0.56 -18.74 50.07
CA GLN A 123 -0.95 -19.99 50.75
C GLN A 123 -2.34 -19.86 51.38
N GLN A 124 -2.56 -18.77 52.14
CA GLN A 124 -3.84 -18.52 52.78
C GLN A 124 -4.96 -18.30 51.76
N TRP A 125 -4.67 -17.70 50.61
CA TRP A 125 -5.64 -17.56 49.52
C TRP A 125 -6.05 -18.91 48.92
N GLU A 126 -5.09 -19.80 48.61
CA GLU A 126 -5.42 -21.14 48.11
C GLU A 126 -6.24 -21.94 49.13
N ASP A 127 -5.89 -21.81 50.40
CA ASP A 127 -6.57 -22.45 51.52
C ASP A 127 -8.00 -21.93 51.69
N TYR A 128 -8.17 -20.61 51.64
CA TYR A 128 -9.46 -19.94 51.73
C TYR A 128 -10.35 -20.19 50.50
N ARG A 129 -9.78 -20.16 49.30
CA ARG A 129 -10.47 -20.42 48.02
C ARG A 129 -11.04 -21.83 47.99
N PHE A 130 -10.24 -22.83 48.37
CA PHE A 130 -10.70 -24.20 48.47
C PHE A 130 -11.82 -24.35 49.50
N SER A 131 -11.60 -23.83 50.71
CA SER A 131 -12.57 -23.90 51.82
C SER A 131 -13.90 -23.22 51.47
N SER A 132 -13.84 -22.09 50.76
CA SER A 132 -15.02 -21.33 50.32
C SER A 132 -15.81 -22.04 49.21
N LYS A 133 -15.16 -22.83 48.33
CA LYS A 133 -15.87 -23.69 47.36
C LYS A 133 -16.62 -24.83 48.05
N VAL A 134 -16.01 -25.42 49.08
CA VAL A 134 -16.66 -26.47 49.89
C VAL A 134 -17.86 -25.90 50.64
N LEU A 135 -17.70 -24.71 51.26
CA LEU A 135 -18.80 -23.99 51.92
C LEU A 135 -19.93 -23.66 50.93
N ASN A 136 -19.61 -23.23 49.71
CA ASN A 136 -20.60 -22.97 48.67
C ASN A 136 -21.43 -24.22 48.34
N GLY A 137 -20.79 -25.39 48.34
CA GLY A 137 -21.46 -26.68 48.15
C GLY A 137 -22.39 -27.05 49.32
N ILE A 138 -21.94 -26.87 50.57
CA ILE A 138 -22.76 -27.11 51.77
C ILE A 138 -24.01 -26.22 51.75
N CYS A 139 -23.86 -24.97 51.31
CA CYS A 139 -24.94 -24.00 51.19
C CYS A 139 -25.65 -24.00 49.83
N ALA A 140 -25.48 -25.02 48.97
CA ALA A 140 -26.01 -24.99 47.61
C ALA A 140 -27.54 -24.86 47.55
N TYR A 141 -28.27 -25.39 48.53
CA TYR A 141 -29.72 -25.20 48.63
C TYR A 141 -30.11 -23.73 48.91
N LEU A 142 -29.38 -23.07 49.82
CA LEU A 142 -29.55 -21.66 50.13
C LEU A 142 -29.25 -20.79 48.90
N ASN A 143 -28.17 -21.10 48.17
CA ASN A 143 -27.80 -20.42 46.93
C ASN A 143 -28.89 -20.54 45.85
N ARG A 144 -29.41 -21.76 45.63
CA ARG A 144 -30.37 -22.03 44.55
C ARG A 144 -31.75 -21.42 44.79
N HIS A 145 -32.23 -21.39 46.03
CA HIS A 145 -33.62 -21.06 46.33
C HIS A 145 -33.83 -19.72 47.03
N TRP A 146 -32.94 -19.33 47.94
CA TRP A 146 -33.06 -18.06 48.67
C TRP A 146 -32.22 -16.98 47.99
N VAL A 147 -30.91 -17.16 47.85
CA VAL A 147 -30.02 -16.15 47.26
C VAL A 147 -30.48 -15.74 45.85
N ARG A 148 -30.80 -16.73 44.99
CA ARG A 148 -31.31 -16.45 43.63
C ARG A 148 -32.58 -15.60 43.64
N ARG A 149 -33.54 -15.91 44.53
CA ARG A 149 -34.79 -15.15 44.65
C ARG A 149 -34.55 -13.72 45.11
N GLU A 150 -33.66 -13.53 46.08
CA GLU A 150 -33.33 -12.21 46.64
C GLU A 150 -32.58 -11.32 45.63
N CYS A 151 -31.73 -11.92 44.78
CA CYS A 151 -31.09 -11.25 43.66
C CYS A 151 -32.10 -10.88 42.55
N ASP A 152 -33.03 -11.79 42.20
CA ASP A 152 -34.09 -11.56 41.21
C ASP A 152 -35.07 -10.44 41.66
N GLU A 153 -35.23 -10.24 42.96
CA GLU A 153 -36.01 -9.15 43.57
C GLU A 153 -35.25 -7.81 43.63
N GLY A 154 -34.02 -7.73 43.12
CA GLY A 154 -33.25 -6.48 42.98
C GLY A 154 -32.59 -5.96 44.26
N ARG A 155 -32.45 -6.78 45.31
CA ARG A 155 -31.76 -6.37 46.54
C ARG A 155 -30.23 -6.37 46.37
N LYS A 156 -29.66 -5.17 46.34
CA LYS A 156 -28.19 -4.96 46.28
C LYS A 156 -27.52 -5.43 47.58
N GLY A 157 -26.40 -6.15 47.46
CA GLY A 157 -25.56 -6.59 48.59
C GLY A 157 -25.77 -8.04 49.08
N ILE A 158 -26.59 -8.82 48.38
CA ILE A 158 -26.71 -10.28 48.56
C ILE A 158 -26.01 -10.96 47.38
N TYR A 159 -25.11 -11.89 47.69
CA TYR A 159 -24.26 -12.59 46.72
C TYR A 159 -24.35 -14.11 46.97
N GLU A 160 -24.00 -14.92 45.96
CA GLU A 160 -23.75 -16.36 46.18
C GLU A 160 -22.69 -16.53 47.27
N ILE A 161 -22.78 -17.58 48.10
CA ILE A 161 -21.87 -17.77 49.25
C ILE A 161 -20.39 -17.77 48.84
N TYR A 162 -20.02 -18.30 47.67
CA TYR A 162 -18.66 -18.19 47.15
C TYR A 162 -18.27 -16.73 46.85
N SER A 163 -19.12 -16.00 46.14
CA SER A 163 -18.92 -14.57 45.85
C SER A 163 -18.89 -13.72 47.12
N LEU A 164 -19.71 -14.06 48.12
CA LEU A 164 -19.66 -13.44 49.45
C LEU A 164 -18.30 -13.67 50.10
N ALA A 165 -17.75 -14.89 50.06
CA ALA A 165 -16.42 -15.19 50.58
C ALA A 165 -15.33 -14.31 49.91
N LEU A 166 -15.39 -14.18 48.59
CA LEU A 166 -14.49 -13.33 47.81
C LEU A 166 -14.63 -11.83 48.17
N VAL A 167 -15.86 -11.30 48.31
CA VAL A 167 -16.09 -9.92 48.79
C VAL A 167 -15.53 -9.73 50.19
N THR A 168 -15.74 -10.70 51.08
CA THR A 168 -15.31 -10.59 52.48
C THR A 168 -13.78 -10.65 52.57
N TRP A 169 -13.12 -11.49 51.78
CA TRP A 169 -11.66 -11.50 51.64
C TRP A 169 -11.14 -10.15 51.14
N ARG A 170 -11.79 -9.59 50.11
CA ARG A 170 -11.43 -8.27 49.55
C ARG A 170 -11.52 -7.16 50.60
N GLU A 171 -12.59 -7.14 51.40
CA GLU A 171 -12.83 -6.11 52.41
C GLU A 171 -11.96 -6.27 53.67
N CYS A 172 -11.84 -7.50 54.18
CA CYS A 172 -11.24 -7.75 55.50
C CYS A 172 -9.76 -8.12 55.46
N LEU A 173 -9.25 -8.65 54.35
CA LEU A 173 -7.85 -9.08 54.26
C LEU A 173 -7.09 -8.28 53.20
N PHE A 174 -7.63 -8.21 51.97
CA PHE A 174 -6.95 -7.53 50.87
C PHE A 174 -6.88 -6.02 51.09
N ARG A 175 -7.97 -5.30 51.42
CA ARG A 175 -7.93 -3.85 51.63
C ARG A 175 -6.93 -3.40 52.72
N PRO A 176 -6.90 -4.03 53.92
CA PRO A 176 -5.92 -3.68 54.96
C PRO A 176 -4.47 -3.98 54.56
N LEU A 177 -4.20 -5.17 54.02
CA LEU A 177 -2.86 -5.58 53.58
C LEU A 177 -2.46 -5.01 52.21
N ASN A 178 -3.36 -4.30 51.51
CA ASN A 178 -3.18 -3.84 50.13
C ASN A 178 -1.88 -3.07 49.97
N LYS A 179 -1.54 -2.15 50.88
CA LYS A 179 -0.30 -1.35 50.74
C LYS A 179 0.95 -2.22 50.76
N GLN A 180 1.08 -3.14 51.73
CA GLN A 180 2.23 -4.03 51.87
C GLN A 180 2.27 -5.08 50.76
N VAL A 181 1.14 -5.75 50.50
CA VAL A 181 1.01 -6.75 49.45
C VAL A 181 1.24 -6.11 48.07
N ARG A 182 0.74 -4.91 47.78
CA ARG A 182 0.96 -4.21 46.49
C ARG A 182 2.42 -3.83 46.27
N LEU A 183 3.05 -3.23 47.28
CA LEU A 183 4.46 -2.83 47.20
C LEU A 183 5.36 -4.04 46.97
N GLU A 184 5.12 -5.14 47.69
CA GLU A 184 5.98 -6.32 47.60
C GLU A 184 5.59 -7.26 46.44
N THR A 185 4.32 -7.41 46.07
CA THR A 185 3.92 -8.17 44.86
C THR A 185 4.47 -7.51 43.61
N GLY A 186 4.40 -6.17 43.50
CA GLY A 186 4.98 -5.43 42.38
C GLY A 186 6.50 -5.57 42.34
N LYS A 187 7.18 -5.32 43.47
CA LYS A 187 8.65 -5.42 43.54
C LYS A 187 9.17 -6.84 43.34
N THR A 188 8.62 -7.86 43.99
CA THR A 188 9.11 -9.24 43.91
C THR A 188 8.80 -9.87 42.55
N SER A 189 7.60 -9.67 41.99
CA SER A 189 7.26 -10.24 40.68
C SER A 189 8.08 -9.61 39.55
N TYR A 190 8.30 -8.30 39.61
CA TYR A 190 9.11 -7.58 38.64
C TYR A 190 10.62 -7.85 38.80
N ARG A 191 11.17 -7.68 40.01
CA ARG A 191 12.62 -7.69 40.28
C ARG A 191 13.24 -9.09 40.38
N THR A 192 12.46 -10.11 40.77
CA THR A 192 13.03 -11.45 41.02
C THR A 192 12.88 -12.40 39.82
N ASN A 193 11.88 -12.19 38.96
CA ASN A 193 11.58 -13.11 37.85
C ASN A 193 11.58 -12.43 36.48
N ILE A 194 10.99 -11.24 36.32
CA ILE A 194 10.86 -10.62 34.98
C ILE A 194 12.14 -9.91 34.55
N GLU A 195 12.77 -9.11 35.42
CA GLU A 195 14.08 -8.50 35.11
C GLU A 195 15.16 -9.57 34.98
N ALA A 196 15.18 -10.56 35.85
CA ALA A 196 16.14 -11.67 35.78
C ALA A 196 15.98 -12.53 34.51
N ASP A 197 14.74 -12.79 34.07
CA ASP A 197 14.46 -13.46 32.78
C ASP A 197 14.86 -12.57 31.58
N ARG A 198 14.69 -11.25 31.68
CA ARG A 198 15.19 -10.29 30.66
C ARG A 198 16.72 -10.26 30.58
N GLU A 199 17.40 -10.52 31.69
CA GLU A 199 18.86 -10.63 31.80
C GLU A 199 19.38 -12.05 31.47
N GLY A 200 18.49 -13.04 31.27
CA GLY A 200 18.81 -14.40 30.81
C GLY A 200 18.92 -15.47 31.90
N GLU A 201 18.45 -15.20 33.13
CA GLU A 201 18.41 -16.18 34.21
C GLU A 201 17.10 -17.01 34.19
N GLU A 202 17.16 -18.26 33.72
CA GLU A 202 16.03 -19.21 33.80
C GLU A 202 15.76 -19.61 35.26
N ARG A 203 14.76 -19.00 35.91
CA ARG A 203 14.22 -19.49 37.19
C ARG A 203 12.91 -20.26 36.99
N ARG A 204 12.77 -21.33 37.79
CA ARG A 204 11.77 -22.40 37.67
C ARG A 204 10.31 -21.88 37.78
N ASN A 205 9.47 -22.31 36.82
CA ASN A 205 8.04 -22.04 36.51
C ASN A 205 6.96 -22.06 37.64
N HIS A 206 7.27 -21.89 38.93
CA HIS A 206 6.35 -22.22 40.02
C HIS A 206 5.40 -21.12 40.51
N GLN A 207 5.18 -20.02 39.77
CA GLN A 207 4.45 -18.86 40.29
C GLN A 207 3.30 -18.34 39.41
N HIS A 208 2.80 -19.17 38.49
CA HIS A 208 1.53 -18.90 37.79
C HIS A 208 0.34 -18.76 38.77
N SER A 209 0.45 -19.32 39.98
CA SER A 209 -0.52 -19.19 41.08
C SER A 209 -0.56 -17.79 41.71
N THR A 210 0.55 -17.05 41.68
CA THR A 210 0.70 -15.75 42.36
C THR A 210 -0.10 -14.63 41.69
N HIS A 211 -0.58 -14.82 40.46
CA HIS A 211 -1.33 -13.80 39.72
C HIS A 211 -2.82 -14.16 39.54
N GLN A 212 -3.23 -15.40 39.84
CA GLN A 212 -4.63 -15.82 39.71
C GLN A 212 -5.55 -15.16 40.75
N TRP A 213 -5.05 -14.84 41.94
CA TRP A 213 -5.86 -14.22 42.99
C TRP A 213 -6.33 -12.80 42.62
N SER A 214 -5.50 -12.01 41.94
CA SER A 214 -5.83 -10.63 41.56
C SER A 214 -6.87 -10.56 40.45
N VAL A 215 -6.89 -11.56 39.57
CA VAL A 215 -7.93 -11.76 38.56
C VAL A 215 -9.22 -12.24 39.23
N GLU A 216 -9.18 -13.23 40.12
CA GLU A 216 -10.39 -13.78 40.78
C GLU A 216 -11.06 -12.83 41.81
N LEU A 217 -10.34 -11.85 42.36
CA LEU A 217 -10.90 -10.83 43.26
C LEU A 217 -11.72 -9.74 42.55
N GLY A 218 -11.67 -9.71 41.22
CA GLY A 218 -12.55 -8.88 40.39
C GLY A 218 -13.98 -9.40 40.43
N LEU A 219 -14.85 -8.82 41.26
CA LEU A 219 -16.28 -9.12 41.24
C LEU A 219 -17.05 -7.97 40.58
N ASN A 220 -17.99 -8.30 39.69
CA ASN A 220 -18.94 -7.35 39.12
C ASN A 220 -19.93 -6.92 40.21
N GLU A 221 -19.83 -5.66 40.67
CA GLU A 221 -20.73 -5.12 41.69
C GLU A 221 -22.15 -4.88 41.18
N ASP A 222 -22.34 -4.81 39.86
CA ASP A 222 -23.61 -4.49 39.21
C ASP A 222 -24.43 -5.72 38.76
N ASP A 223 -23.82 -6.91 38.66
CA ASP A 223 -24.51 -8.10 38.16
C ASP A 223 -24.07 -9.38 38.90
N ALA A 224 -24.87 -9.80 39.88
CA ALA A 224 -24.59 -10.92 40.77
C ALA A 224 -24.50 -12.29 40.06
N PHE A 225 -24.92 -12.37 38.78
CA PHE A 225 -24.88 -13.56 37.94
C PHE A 225 -23.91 -13.49 36.75
N ALA A 226 -23.21 -12.36 36.55
CA ALA A 226 -22.23 -12.24 35.46
C ALA A 226 -21.05 -13.19 35.70
N LYS A 227 -20.96 -14.24 34.89
CA LYS A 227 -19.81 -15.16 34.85
C LYS A 227 -18.61 -14.42 34.23
N GLY A 228 -17.71 -13.94 35.08
CA GLY A 228 -16.40 -13.47 34.65
C GLY A 228 -15.77 -12.52 35.67
N PRO A 229 -14.47 -12.64 35.98
CA PRO A 229 -13.77 -11.72 36.85
C PRO A 229 -13.69 -10.31 36.23
N THR A 230 -13.95 -9.27 37.01
CA THR A 230 -13.64 -7.88 36.61
C THR A 230 -12.14 -7.67 36.65
N LEU A 231 -11.51 -7.49 35.49
CA LEU A 231 -10.07 -7.24 35.39
C LEU A 231 -9.62 -5.93 36.06
N SER A 232 -10.53 -5.10 36.61
CA SER A 232 -10.22 -3.79 37.20
C SER A 232 -9.14 -3.85 38.28
N VAL A 233 -9.17 -4.86 39.15
CA VAL A 233 -8.15 -5.05 40.20
C VAL A 233 -6.80 -5.44 39.57
N TYR A 234 -6.81 -6.31 38.57
CA TYR A 234 -5.58 -6.66 37.85
C TYR A 234 -4.97 -5.45 37.09
N LYS A 235 -5.81 -4.66 36.40
CA LYS A 235 -5.40 -3.48 35.64
C LYS A 235 -4.84 -2.36 36.52
N GLU A 236 -5.54 -2.03 37.59
CA GLU A 236 -5.20 -0.91 38.47
C GLU A 236 -3.99 -1.22 39.35
N TYR A 237 -3.87 -2.45 39.86
CA TYR A 237 -2.85 -2.78 40.87
C TYR A 237 -1.59 -3.45 40.32
N PHE A 238 -1.67 -4.18 39.21
CA PHE A 238 -0.52 -4.89 38.64
C PHE A 238 -0.12 -4.32 37.28
N GLU A 239 -1.04 -4.25 36.31
CA GLU A 239 -0.75 -3.87 34.92
C GLU A 239 -0.13 -2.46 34.83
N THR A 240 -0.69 -1.48 35.53
CA THR A 240 -0.19 -0.09 35.49
C THR A 240 1.25 0.03 35.99
N GLN A 241 1.60 -0.64 37.10
CA GLN A 241 2.95 -0.62 37.66
C GLN A 241 3.92 -1.41 36.77
N PHE A 242 3.50 -2.58 36.30
CA PHE A 242 4.26 -3.44 35.40
C PHE A 242 4.63 -2.74 34.08
N LEU A 243 3.68 -2.03 33.48
CA LEU A 243 3.93 -1.24 32.26
C LEU A 243 4.91 -0.09 32.51
N ALA A 244 4.78 0.62 33.65
CA ALA A 244 5.68 1.71 34.01
C ALA A 244 7.12 1.24 34.24
N ASP A 245 7.30 0.11 34.92
CA ASP A 245 8.63 -0.45 35.18
C ASP A 245 9.24 -1.04 33.90
N THR A 246 8.43 -1.69 33.05
CA THR A 246 8.86 -2.14 31.72
C THR A 246 9.31 -0.98 30.82
N GLU A 247 8.58 0.14 30.83
CA GLU A 247 8.99 1.34 30.11
C GLU A 247 10.34 1.86 30.60
N ARG A 248 10.58 1.88 31.92
CA ARG A 248 11.86 2.30 32.51
C ARG A 248 13.02 1.38 32.14
N PHE A 249 12.79 0.06 32.18
CA PHE A 249 13.79 -0.93 31.81
C PHE A 249 14.21 -0.77 30.34
N TYR A 250 13.25 -0.79 29.41
CA TYR A 250 13.56 -0.68 27.99
C TYR A 250 14.08 0.69 27.59
N THR A 251 13.68 1.77 28.28
CA THR A 251 14.28 3.09 28.04
C THR A 251 15.78 3.06 28.38
N ARG A 252 16.16 2.46 29.51
CA ARG A 252 17.56 2.33 29.90
C ARG A 252 18.34 1.42 28.95
N GLU A 253 17.84 0.20 28.73
CA GLU A 253 18.50 -0.79 27.88
C GLU A 253 18.70 -0.26 26.44
N SER A 254 17.68 0.39 25.87
CA SER A 254 17.79 0.94 24.51
C SER A 254 18.83 2.05 24.42
N THR A 255 18.83 2.99 25.37
CA THR A 255 19.80 4.09 25.38
C THR A 255 21.24 3.63 25.58
N GLU A 256 21.48 2.69 26.50
CA GLU A 256 22.83 2.13 26.73
C GLU A 256 23.31 1.32 25.52
N PHE A 257 22.42 0.53 24.91
CA PHE A 257 22.78 -0.29 23.76
C PHE A 257 23.10 0.56 22.51
N LEU A 258 22.30 1.60 22.25
CA LEU A 258 22.52 2.53 21.13
C LEU A 258 23.82 3.36 21.28
N GLN A 259 24.32 3.56 22.49
CA GLN A 259 25.61 4.23 22.72
C GLN A 259 26.81 3.35 22.37
N GLN A 260 26.68 2.02 22.50
CA GLN A 260 27.80 1.09 22.40
C GLN A 260 27.81 0.30 21.08
N ASN A 261 26.67 0.18 20.41
CA ASN A 261 26.48 -0.70 19.26
C ASN A 261 25.86 0.03 18.07
N PRO A 262 26.09 -0.45 16.83
CA PRO A 262 25.44 0.11 15.66
C PRO A 262 23.93 -0.12 15.71
N VAL A 263 23.20 0.80 15.08
CA VAL A 263 21.72 0.80 15.04
C VAL A 263 21.19 -0.50 14.41
N THR A 264 21.89 -1.08 13.42
CA THR A 264 21.51 -2.35 12.79
C THR A 264 21.41 -3.52 13.77
N GLU A 265 22.34 -3.64 14.72
CA GLU A 265 22.26 -4.65 15.78
C GLU A 265 21.18 -4.32 16.80
N TYR A 266 20.96 -3.02 17.07
CA TYR A 266 19.84 -2.59 17.91
C TYR A 266 18.49 -3.00 17.31
N MET A 267 18.30 -2.92 15.99
CA MET A 267 17.07 -3.34 15.33
C MET A 267 16.78 -4.83 15.55
N LYS A 268 17.80 -5.68 15.39
CA LYS A 268 17.67 -7.13 15.64
C LYS A 268 17.32 -7.40 17.10
N LYS A 269 17.97 -6.68 18.03
CA LYS A 269 17.68 -6.79 19.46
C LYS A 269 16.25 -6.32 19.79
N ALA A 270 15.80 -5.21 19.22
CA ALA A 270 14.44 -4.71 19.40
C ALA A 270 13.39 -5.70 18.90
N GLU A 271 13.59 -6.30 17.72
CA GLU A 271 12.72 -7.35 17.18
C GLU A 271 12.68 -8.58 18.10
N ALA A 272 13.83 -9.05 18.56
CA ALA A 272 13.92 -10.17 19.51
C ALA A 272 13.18 -9.87 20.82
N ARG A 273 13.37 -8.67 21.40
CA ARG A 273 12.71 -8.24 22.64
C ARG A 273 11.19 -8.15 22.49
N LEU A 274 10.68 -7.64 21.37
CA LEU A 274 9.23 -7.60 21.11
C LEU A 274 8.62 -9.02 21.06
N LEU A 275 9.32 -9.96 20.42
CA LEU A 275 8.88 -11.37 20.38
C LEU A 275 8.98 -12.06 21.75
N GLU A 276 10.01 -11.75 22.53
CA GLU A 276 10.16 -12.24 23.90
C GLU A 276 9.01 -11.75 24.80
N GLU A 277 8.67 -10.46 24.76
CA GLU A 277 7.54 -9.92 25.53
C GLU A 277 6.20 -10.51 25.09
N GLN A 278 6.01 -10.73 23.79
CA GLN A 278 4.81 -11.42 23.30
C GLN A 278 4.70 -12.85 23.85
N ARG A 279 5.80 -13.61 23.86
CA ARG A 279 5.84 -14.94 24.48
C ARG A 279 5.63 -14.87 26.00
N ARG A 280 6.19 -13.86 26.66
CA ARG A 280 6.05 -13.66 28.11
C ARG A 280 4.59 -13.43 28.49
N VAL A 281 3.85 -12.67 27.68
CA VAL A 281 2.41 -12.49 27.91
C VAL A 281 1.67 -13.83 27.84
N GLN A 282 1.96 -14.65 26.84
CA GLN A 282 1.32 -15.96 26.67
C GLN A 282 1.59 -16.95 27.83
N VAL A 283 2.74 -16.82 28.49
CA VAL A 283 3.16 -17.75 29.55
C VAL A 283 2.80 -17.25 30.96
N TYR A 284 2.84 -15.94 31.20
CA TYR A 284 2.79 -15.39 32.56
C TYR A 284 1.67 -14.37 32.81
N LEU A 285 1.09 -13.76 31.79
CA LEU A 285 0.17 -12.63 31.93
C LEU A 285 -1.21 -12.92 31.35
N HIS A 286 -2.19 -12.08 31.70
CA HIS A 286 -3.51 -12.15 31.10
C HIS A 286 -3.48 -11.58 29.66
N GLU A 287 -4.26 -12.17 28.75
CA GLU A 287 -4.33 -11.79 27.32
C GLU A 287 -4.65 -10.30 27.12
N SER A 288 -5.41 -9.69 28.03
CA SER A 288 -5.74 -8.25 27.97
C SER A 288 -4.52 -7.32 28.04
N THR A 289 -3.41 -7.79 28.63
CA THR A 289 -2.17 -7.00 28.76
C THR A 289 -1.34 -7.03 27.49
N GLN A 290 -1.62 -7.95 26.57
CA GLN A 290 -0.82 -8.13 25.34
C GLN A 290 -0.75 -6.84 24.52
N ASP A 291 -1.90 -6.23 24.24
CA ASP A 291 -1.99 -5.05 23.36
C ASP A 291 -1.50 -3.76 24.05
N GLU A 292 -1.64 -3.66 25.37
CA GLU A 292 -1.12 -2.51 26.13
C GLU A 292 0.40 -2.58 26.30
N LEU A 293 0.93 -3.76 26.60
CA LEU A 293 2.37 -4.00 26.69
C LEU A 293 3.05 -3.81 25.34
N ALA A 294 2.49 -4.39 24.26
CA ALA A 294 3.05 -4.25 22.91
C ALA A 294 3.17 -2.78 22.51
N ARG A 295 2.10 -1.98 22.69
CA ARG A 295 2.12 -0.54 22.41
C ARG A 295 3.17 0.19 23.25
N LYS A 296 3.32 -0.15 24.52
CA LYS A 296 4.33 0.47 25.39
C LYS A 296 5.76 0.10 24.98
N CYS A 297 6.01 -1.15 24.60
CA CYS A 297 7.31 -1.58 24.08
C CYS A 297 7.63 -0.91 22.74
N GLU A 298 6.66 -0.82 21.82
CA GLU A 298 6.82 -0.15 20.53
C GLU A 298 7.12 1.35 20.70
N GLN A 299 6.41 2.03 21.61
CA GLN A 299 6.69 3.43 21.96
C GLN A 299 8.12 3.62 22.49
N VAL A 300 8.57 2.76 23.39
CA VAL A 300 9.87 2.94 24.07
C VAL A 300 11.05 2.51 23.20
N LEU A 301 10.93 1.38 22.50
CA LEU A 301 12.01 0.81 21.71
C LEU A 301 12.12 1.45 20.33
N ILE A 302 11.01 1.94 19.76
CA ILE A 302 10.98 2.42 18.38
C ILE A 302 10.64 3.92 18.36
N GLU A 303 9.49 4.35 18.90
CA GLU A 303 9.00 5.73 18.77
C GLU A 303 9.97 6.78 19.35
N LYS A 304 10.53 6.53 20.56
CA LYS A 304 11.51 7.42 21.20
C LYS A 304 12.82 7.58 20.42
N HIS A 305 13.16 6.64 19.55
CA HIS A 305 14.44 6.61 18.82
C HIS A 305 14.27 6.83 17.31
N LEU A 306 13.09 7.25 16.83
CA LEU A 306 12.78 7.42 15.40
C LEU A 306 13.78 8.30 14.64
N GLU A 307 14.31 9.35 15.26
CA GLU A 307 15.29 10.23 14.61
C GLU A 307 16.60 9.50 14.26
N ILE A 308 17.03 8.57 15.13
CA ILE A 308 18.21 7.72 14.91
C ILE A 308 17.91 6.74 13.76
N PHE A 309 16.71 6.16 13.74
CA PHE A 309 16.26 5.31 12.63
C PHE A 309 16.24 6.06 11.30
N HIS A 310 15.77 7.31 11.26
CA HIS A 310 15.75 8.13 10.04
C HIS A 310 17.16 8.40 9.51
N THR A 311 18.10 8.72 10.39
CA THR A 311 19.50 8.98 10.01
C THR A 311 20.16 7.70 9.49
N GLU A 312 19.96 6.59 10.18
CA GLU A 312 20.51 5.30 9.75
C GLU A 312 19.85 4.78 8.47
N PHE A 313 18.56 5.04 8.26
CA PHE A 313 17.85 4.66 7.04
C PHE A 313 18.55 5.23 5.79
N GLN A 314 19.00 6.49 5.86
CA GLN A 314 19.77 7.10 4.78
C GLN A 314 21.10 6.36 4.55
N ASN A 315 21.83 6.03 5.62
CA ASN A 315 23.08 5.27 5.52
C ASN A 315 22.88 3.87 4.92
N LEU A 316 21.80 3.18 5.32
CA LEU A 316 21.46 1.84 4.81
C LEU A 316 21.05 1.86 3.34
N LEU A 317 20.34 2.92 2.92
CA LEU A 317 20.03 3.15 1.51
C LEU A 317 21.30 3.39 0.69
N ASP A 318 22.22 4.22 1.18
CA ASP A 318 23.49 4.49 0.50
C ASP A 318 24.43 3.27 0.46
N ALA A 319 24.31 2.35 1.43
CA ALA A 319 25.07 1.10 1.51
C ALA A 319 24.38 -0.12 0.88
N ASP A 320 23.21 0.03 0.26
CA ASP A 320 22.42 -1.04 -0.37
C ASP A 320 22.11 -2.25 0.53
N LYS A 321 21.92 -2.03 1.85
CA LYS A 321 21.64 -3.09 2.84
C LYS A 321 20.15 -3.44 2.90
N ASN A 322 19.65 -4.13 1.88
CA ASN A 322 18.21 -4.41 1.69
C ASN A 322 17.54 -5.19 2.83
N GLU A 323 18.25 -6.12 3.49
CA GLU A 323 17.68 -6.88 4.62
C GLU A 323 17.42 -6.00 5.84
N ASP A 324 18.38 -5.11 6.17
CA ASP A 324 18.26 -4.21 7.31
C ASP A 324 17.19 -3.14 7.06
N LEU A 325 17.02 -2.70 5.80
CA LEU A 325 15.91 -1.84 5.39
C LEU A 325 14.55 -2.53 5.59
N GLY A 326 14.46 -3.83 5.29
CA GLY A 326 13.24 -4.61 5.53
C GLY A 326 12.92 -4.78 7.02
N ARG A 327 13.95 -5.03 7.85
CA ARG A 327 13.81 -5.05 9.32
C ARG A 327 13.32 -3.70 9.85
N MET A 328 13.92 -2.61 9.38
CA MET A 328 13.51 -1.26 9.77
C MET A 328 12.06 -0.96 9.38
N TYR A 329 11.65 -1.33 8.16
CA TYR A 329 10.26 -1.19 7.71
C TYR A 329 9.29 -1.97 8.61
N ASN A 330 9.59 -3.23 8.91
CA ASN A 330 8.74 -4.05 9.78
C ASN A 330 8.60 -3.47 11.19
N LEU A 331 9.67 -2.90 11.76
CA LEU A 331 9.64 -2.24 13.07
C LEU A 331 8.80 -0.96 13.03
N VAL A 332 9.09 -0.05 12.08
CA VAL A 332 8.40 1.26 12.02
C VAL A 332 6.95 1.13 11.55
N SER A 333 6.60 0.08 10.78
CA SER A 333 5.22 -0.18 10.34
C SER A 333 4.23 -0.41 11.48
N ARG A 334 4.74 -0.78 12.67
CA ARG A 334 3.93 -0.99 13.87
C ARG A 334 3.46 0.32 14.50
N ILE A 335 4.20 1.42 14.26
CA ILE A 335 3.86 2.74 14.79
C ILE A 335 2.84 3.42 13.87
N THR A 336 1.83 4.03 14.46
CA THR A 336 0.91 4.93 13.76
C THR A 336 1.66 6.15 13.21
N ASP A 337 1.66 6.31 11.89
CA ASP A 337 2.29 7.43 11.16
C ASP A 337 3.83 7.47 11.14
N GLY A 338 4.51 6.42 11.61
CA GLY A 338 5.99 6.35 11.60
C GLY A 338 6.61 6.25 10.20
N LEU A 339 5.86 5.73 9.22
CA LEU A 339 6.36 5.50 7.85
C LEU A 339 6.44 6.78 6.99
N GLY A 340 5.88 7.90 7.44
CA GLY A 340 5.78 9.14 6.65
C GLY A 340 7.14 9.71 6.24
N GLU A 341 8.07 9.85 7.20
CA GLU A 341 9.40 10.39 6.92
C GLU A 341 10.28 9.39 6.16
N LEU A 342 10.17 8.08 6.41
CA LEU A 342 10.89 7.05 5.64
C LEU A 342 10.54 7.10 4.14
N LYS A 343 9.25 7.30 3.80
CA LYS A 343 8.81 7.47 2.41
C LYS A 343 9.45 8.68 1.75
N LYS A 344 9.56 9.79 2.47
CA LYS A 344 10.17 11.04 1.99
C LYS A 344 11.69 10.94 1.84
N LEU A 345 12.36 10.24 2.75
CA LEU A 345 13.79 9.93 2.65
C LEU A 345 14.06 9.05 1.42
N LEU A 346 13.26 7.99 1.22
CA LEU A 346 13.38 7.15 0.04
C LEU A 346 13.14 7.95 -1.25
N GLU A 347 12.08 8.78 -1.30
CA GLU A 347 11.81 9.66 -2.45
C GLU A 347 13.02 10.54 -2.79
N THR A 348 13.63 11.13 -1.77
CA THR A 348 14.78 12.04 -1.91
C THR A 348 16.04 11.29 -2.36
N HIS A 349 16.32 10.12 -1.77
CA HIS A 349 17.46 9.28 -2.13
C HIS A 349 17.35 8.78 -3.58
N ILE A 350 16.19 8.25 -3.99
CA ILE A 350 15.97 7.79 -5.37
C ILE A 350 16.14 8.94 -6.36
N TYR A 351 15.63 10.12 -6.03
CA TYR A 351 15.79 11.30 -6.87
C TYR A 351 17.27 11.69 -7.04
N ASN A 352 18.05 11.72 -5.96
CA ASN A 352 19.48 12.05 -6.01
C ASN A 352 20.31 10.99 -6.74
N GLN A 353 20.02 9.70 -6.52
CA GLN A 353 20.71 8.59 -7.17
C GLN A 353 20.39 8.53 -8.67
N GLY A 354 19.12 8.78 -9.05
CA GLY A 354 18.74 8.91 -10.46
C GLY A 354 19.45 10.08 -11.16
N LEU A 355 19.61 11.22 -10.48
CA LEU A 355 20.38 12.35 -10.99
C LEU A 355 21.86 12.00 -11.18
N ALA A 356 22.49 11.43 -10.15
CA ALA A 356 23.90 11.06 -10.18
C ALA A 356 24.20 10.01 -11.25
N ALA A 357 23.30 9.03 -11.44
CA ALA A 357 23.43 8.02 -12.49
C ALA A 357 23.41 8.63 -13.90
N ILE A 358 22.51 9.59 -14.15
CA ILE A 358 22.44 10.29 -15.44
C ILE A 358 23.64 11.23 -15.63
N GLU A 359 24.07 11.92 -14.57
CA GLU A 359 25.23 12.82 -14.60
C GLU A 359 26.54 12.08 -14.88
N LYS A 360 26.71 10.86 -14.32
CA LYS A 360 27.86 9.98 -14.60
C LYS A 360 27.98 9.61 -16.08
N CYS A 361 26.86 9.52 -16.81
CA CYS A 361 26.87 9.28 -18.25
C CYS A 361 27.27 10.52 -19.07
N GLY A 362 27.27 11.72 -18.47
CA GLY A 362 27.75 12.96 -19.07
C GLY A 362 27.11 13.29 -20.42
N GLU A 363 27.91 13.85 -21.34
CA GLU A 363 27.48 14.19 -22.70
C GLU A 363 27.18 12.97 -23.57
N SER A 364 27.68 11.78 -23.22
CA SER A 364 27.42 10.55 -23.99
C SER A 364 25.93 10.19 -23.96
N ALA A 365 25.23 10.49 -22.87
CA ALA A 365 23.78 10.30 -22.76
C ALA A 365 22.95 11.21 -23.68
N LEU A 366 23.49 12.35 -24.13
CA LEU A 366 22.80 13.24 -25.09
C LEU A 366 22.77 12.62 -26.50
N ASN A 367 23.82 11.86 -26.85
CA ASN A 367 24.04 11.34 -28.19
C ASN A 367 23.69 9.86 -28.32
N ASP A 368 23.68 9.10 -27.21
CA ASP A 368 23.28 7.70 -27.16
C ASP A 368 21.95 7.49 -26.42
N PRO A 369 20.82 7.41 -27.16
CA PRO A 369 19.50 7.12 -26.59
C PRO A 369 19.43 5.78 -25.84
N LYS A 370 20.22 4.77 -26.25
CA LYS A 370 20.19 3.44 -25.63
C LYS A 370 20.79 3.51 -24.23
N MET A 371 21.96 4.14 -24.10
CA MET A 371 22.60 4.34 -22.80
C MET A 371 21.69 5.12 -21.85
N TYR A 372 21.10 6.22 -22.32
CA TYR A 372 20.22 7.05 -21.50
C TYR A 372 19.01 6.28 -20.94
N VAL A 373 18.28 5.56 -21.80
CA VAL A 373 17.08 4.82 -21.39
C VAL A 373 17.45 3.62 -20.50
N GLN A 374 18.56 2.93 -20.79
CA GLN A 374 19.01 1.80 -19.97
C GLN A 374 19.38 2.24 -18.55
N THR A 375 20.11 3.34 -18.39
CA THR A 375 20.45 3.88 -17.07
C THR A 375 19.21 4.20 -16.23
N ILE A 376 18.16 4.77 -16.85
CA ILE A 376 16.88 5.04 -16.17
C ILE A 376 16.20 3.73 -15.76
N LEU A 377 16.18 2.74 -16.65
CA LEU A 377 15.58 1.43 -16.38
C LEU A 377 16.31 0.69 -15.26
N ASP A 378 17.63 0.76 -15.20
CA ASP A 378 18.42 0.09 -14.18
C ASP A 378 18.17 0.68 -12.80
N VAL A 379 18.09 2.02 -12.70
CA VAL A 379 17.69 2.73 -11.47
C VAL A 379 16.28 2.32 -11.04
N HIS A 380 15.32 2.32 -11.97
CA HIS A 380 13.94 1.91 -11.67
C HIS A 380 13.86 0.46 -11.20
N LYS A 381 14.51 -0.48 -11.89
CA LYS A 381 14.52 -1.90 -11.53
C LYS A 381 15.12 -2.14 -10.15
N LYS A 382 16.25 -1.48 -9.83
CA LYS A 382 16.91 -1.58 -8.51
C LYS A 382 15.96 -1.20 -7.38
N TYR A 383 15.36 -0.02 -7.45
CA TYR A 383 14.49 0.46 -6.37
C TYR A 383 13.10 -0.18 -6.37
N ASN A 384 12.59 -0.60 -7.53
CA ASN A 384 11.37 -1.40 -7.58
C ASN A 384 11.57 -2.75 -6.90
N ALA A 385 12.70 -3.43 -7.14
CA ALA A 385 13.04 -4.67 -6.43
C ALA A 385 13.13 -4.44 -4.92
N LEU A 386 13.77 -3.35 -4.47
CA LEU A 386 13.82 -2.97 -3.05
C LEU A 386 12.41 -2.80 -2.45
N VAL A 387 11.51 -2.08 -3.13
CA VAL A 387 10.13 -1.87 -2.63
C VAL A 387 9.34 -3.18 -2.57
N MET A 388 9.54 -4.07 -3.56
CA MET A 388 8.87 -5.37 -3.58
C MET A 388 9.39 -6.31 -2.48
N SER A 389 10.71 -6.35 -2.25
CA SER A 389 11.32 -7.31 -1.31
C SER A 389 11.37 -6.80 0.13
N ALA A 390 11.79 -5.56 0.36
CA ALA A 390 12.04 -5.03 1.70
C ALA A 390 10.81 -4.33 2.30
N PHE A 391 9.94 -3.73 1.47
CA PHE A 391 8.79 -2.94 1.93
C PHE A 391 7.45 -3.61 1.66
N ASN A 392 7.43 -4.92 1.40
CA ASN A 392 6.22 -5.74 1.20
C ASN A 392 5.22 -5.16 0.18
N ASN A 393 5.69 -4.45 -0.85
CA ASN A 393 4.84 -3.78 -1.83
C ASN A 393 3.83 -2.77 -1.20
N ASP A 394 4.27 -2.02 -0.18
CA ASP A 394 3.48 -0.95 0.43
C ASP A 394 3.13 0.15 -0.60
N ALA A 395 1.84 0.46 -0.71
CA ALA A 395 1.35 1.44 -1.68
C ALA A 395 1.97 2.84 -1.49
N GLY A 396 2.33 3.22 -0.26
CA GLY A 396 2.96 4.50 -0.01
C GLY A 396 4.42 4.57 -0.46
N PHE A 397 5.18 3.47 -0.32
CA PHE A 397 6.54 3.38 -0.86
C PHE A 397 6.55 3.27 -2.39
N VAL A 398 5.59 2.56 -2.99
CA VAL A 398 5.38 2.55 -4.45
C VAL A 398 5.06 3.96 -4.96
N ALA A 399 4.21 4.72 -4.26
CA ALA A 399 3.92 6.11 -4.61
C ALA A 399 5.15 7.02 -4.49
N ALA A 400 5.99 6.83 -3.47
CA ALA A 400 7.24 7.56 -3.29
C ALA A 400 8.24 7.27 -4.44
N LEU A 401 8.39 6.00 -4.83
CA LEU A 401 9.18 5.59 -5.99
C LEU A 401 8.64 6.24 -7.28
N ASP A 402 7.33 6.14 -7.53
CA ASP A 402 6.69 6.70 -8.72
C ASP A 402 6.90 8.23 -8.81
N LYS A 403 6.80 8.93 -7.68
CA LYS A 403 7.01 10.38 -7.59
C LYS A 403 8.48 10.76 -7.81
N ALA A 404 9.43 10.01 -7.23
CA ALA A 404 10.85 10.23 -7.44
C ALA A 404 11.25 10.01 -8.91
N CYS A 405 10.80 8.90 -9.52
CA CYS A 405 10.99 8.60 -10.93
C CYS A 405 10.43 9.69 -11.84
N GLY A 406 9.18 10.12 -11.59
CA GLY A 406 8.61 11.27 -12.30
C GLY A 406 9.46 12.53 -12.17
N ARG A 407 10.07 12.78 -11.01
CA ARG A 407 10.87 14.00 -10.79
C ARG A 407 12.22 13.95 -11.51
N PHE A 408 13.00 12.87 -11.40
CA PHE A 408 14.34 12.84 -12.00
C PHE A 408 14.30 12.60 -13.53
N ILE A 409 13.30 11.88 -14.06
CA ILE A 409 13.18 11.66 -15.51
C ILE A 409 12.90 12.99 -16.24
N ASN A 410 12.06 13.84 -15.65
CA ASN A 410 11.68 15.13 -16.25
C ASN A 410 12.63 16.29 -15.86
N ASN A 411 13.44 16.13 -14.79
CA ASN A 411 14.44 17.09 -14.36
C ASN A 411 15.77 16.37 -14.07
N ASN A 412 16.64 16.34 -15.07
CA ASN A 412 17.97 15.73 -15.02
C ASN A 412 19.04 16.64 -15.66
N ALA A 413 20.31 16.25 -15.54
CA ALA A 413 21.44 16.94 -16.16
C ALA A 413 21.22 17.20 -17.67
N VAL A 414 20.71 16.22 -18.41
CA VAL A 414 20.42 16.31 -19.85
C VAL A 414 19.37 17.38 -20.18
N THR A 415 18.29 17.46 -19.41
CA THR A 415 17.23 18.47 -19.56
C THR A 415 17.70 19.85 -19.11
N LYS A 416 18.61 19.94 -18.13
CA LYS A 416 19.22 21.21 -17.68
C LYS A 416 20.21 21.76 -18.70
N MET A 417 21.02 20.90 -19.31
CA MET A 417 21.98 21.27 -20.37
C MET A 417 21.28 21.90 -21.58
N VAL A 418 20.09 21.42 -21.93
CA VAL A 418 19.31 21.91 -23.10
C VAL A 418 18.20 22.89 -22.68
N GLN A 419 18.11 23.23 -21.39
CA GLN A 419 17.04 24.05 -20.79
C GLN A 419 15.61 23.61 -21.18
N SER A 420 15.41 22.31 -21.41
CA SER A 420 14.15 21.77 -21.93
C SER A 420 13.88 20.35 -21.41
N SER A 421 12.73 20.17 -20.75
CA SER A 421 12.19 18.87 -20.33
C SER A 421 11.84 17.97 -21.52
N SER A 422 11.67 18.55 -22.71
CA SER A 422 11.32 17.85 -23.95
C SER A 422 12.41 16.90 -24.45
N LYS A 423 13.64 16.99 -23.93
CA LYS A 423 14.74 16.14 -24.41
C LYS A 423 14.59 14.68 -23.99
N SER A 424 14.11 14.39 -22.77
CA SER A 424 13.88 13.01 -22.30
C SER A 424 12.90 12.24 -23.21
N PRO A 425 11.69 12.76 -23.53
CA PRO A 425 10.78 12.10 -24.47
C PRO A 425 11.34 11.97 -25.89
N GLU A 426 12.15 12.92 -26.36
CA GLU A 426 12.81 12.83 -27.67
C GLU A 426 13.79 11.63 -27.71
N LEU A 427 14.65 11.51 -26.69
CA LEU A 427 15.60 10.40 -26.59
C LEU A 427 14.87 9.06 -26.48
N LEU A 428 13.78 8.99 -25.71
CA LEU A 428 12.97 7.77 -25.64
C LEU A 428 12.39 7.40 -27.01
N ALA A 429 11.87 8.37 -27.78
CA ALA A 429 11.36 8.12 -29.13
C ALA A 429 12.45 7.65 -30.10
N ARG A 430 13.66 8.22 -30.00
CA ARG A 430 14.83 7.77 -30.78
C ARG A 430 15.27 6.36 -30.41
N TYR A 431 15.21 6.01 -29.12
CA TYR A 431 15.50 4.65 -28.67
C TYR A 431 14.50 3.65 -29.25
N CYS A 432 13.19 3.93 -29.17
CA CYS A 432 12.16 3.12 -29.83
C CYS A 432 12.40 2.94 -31.32
N ASP A 433 12.77 4.02 -32.02
CA ASP A 433 13.09 3.96 -33.46
C ASP A 433 14.31 3.09 -33.75
N SER A 434 15.34 3.11 -32.89
CA SER A 434 16.50 2.23 -33.04
C SER A 434 16.16 0.74 -32.86
N LEU A 435 15.21 0.42 -31.96
CA LEU A 435 14.73 -0.95 -31.72
C LEU A 435 13.84 -1.46 -32.85
N LEU A 436 12.98 -0.60 -33.40
CA LEU A 436 11.98 -0.97 -34.41
C LEU A 436 12.51 -0.85 -35.85
N LYS A 437 13.73 -0.35 -36.04
CA LYS A 437 14.41 -0.34 -37.35
C LYS A 437 14.96 -1.72 -37.68
N LYS A 438 14.89 -2.10 -38.95
CA LYS A 438 15.51 -3.33 -39.44
C LYS A 438 17.03 -3.24 -39.25
N SER A 439 17.59 -4.10 -38.41
CA SER A 439 19.02 -4.21 -38.17
C SER A 439 19.40 -5.67 -37.99
N SER A 440 20.63 -6.02 -38.39
CA SER A 440 21.19 -7.35 -38.18
C SER A 440 21.46 -7.68 -36.71
N LYS A 441 21.33 -6.70 -35.81
CA LYS A 441 21.50 -6.83 -34.36
C LYS A 441 20.15 -6.81 -33.60
N ASN A 442 19.03 -6.98 -34.29
CA ASN A 442 17.74 -6.97 -33.62
C ASN A 442 17.61 -8.20 -32.71
N PRO A 443 17.16 -8.02 -31.46
CA PRO A 443 16.90 -9.12 -30.54
C PRO A 443 15.76 -10.02 -31.05
N GLU A 444 15.63 -11.20 -30.47
CA GLU A 444 14.50 -12.11 -30.77
C GLU A 444 13.16 -11.43 -30.45
N GLU A 445 12.07 -11.87 -31.11
CA GLU A 445 10.76 -11.22 -30.97
C GLU A 445 10.27 -11.13 -29.51
N ALA A 446 10.54 -12.15 -28.70
CA ALA A 446 10.18 -12.16 -27.28
C ALA A 446 10.99 -11.13 -26.47
N GLU A 447 12.31 -11.07 -26.67
CA GLU A 447 13.18 -10.10 -26.00
C GLU A 447 12.89 -8.65 -26.44
N LEU A 448 12.54 -8.47 -27.72
CA LEU A 448 12.11 -7.18 -28.26
C LEU A 448 10.83 -6.71 -27.54
N GLU A 449 9.84 -7.59 -27.40
CA GLU A 449 8.58 -7.30 -26.73
C GLU A 449 8.79 -6.94 -25.24
N ASP A 450 9.67 -7.65 -24.54
CA ASP A 450 10.06 -7.32 -23.16
C ASP A 450 10.75 -5.96 -23.06
N THR A 451 11.60 -5.63 -24.03
CA THR A 451 12.25 -4.32 -24.11
C THR A 451 11.23 -3.21 -24.37
N LEU A 452 10.22 -3.45 -25.22
CA LEU A 452 9.12 -2.51 -25.46
C LEU A 452 8.26 -2.30 -24.19
N ASN A 453 8.02 -3.36 -23.42
CA ASN A 453 7.33 -3.26 -22.12
C ASN A 453 8.12 -2.38 -21.14
N GLN A 454 9.45 -2.54 -21.08
CA GLN A 454 10.30 -1.70 -20.25
C GLN A 454 10.29 -0.23 -20.69
N VAL A 455 10.31 0.04 -21.99
CA VAL A 455 10.17 1.41 -22.52
C VAL A 455 8.85 2.04 -22.06
N MET A 456 7.76 1.27 -22.01
CA MET A 456 6.46 1.77 -21.53
C MET A 456 6.47 2.10 -20.03
N VAL A 457 7.30 1.43 -19.22
CA VAL A 457 7.52 1.81 -17.81
C VAL A 457 8.11 3.21 -17.71
N VAL A 458 9.13 3.54 -18.51
CA VAL A 458 9.71 4.90 -18.54
C VAL A 458 8.70 5.91 -19.08
N PHE A 459 7.95 5.54 -20.13
CA PHE A 459 6.93 6.39 -20.74
C PHE A 459 5.81 6.82 -19.77
N LYS A 460 5.46 5.97 -18.78
CA LYS A 460 4.51 6.31 -17.71
C LYS A 460 4.90 7.59 -16.98
N TYR A 461 6.20 7.80 -16.74
CA TYR A 461 6.74 8.89 -15.94
C TYR A 461 7.01 10.19 -16.72
N ILE A 462 6.88 10.18 -18.04
CA ILE A 462 7.12 11.34 -18.89
C ILE A 462 5.94 12.31 -18.82
N GLU A 463 6.22 13.60 -18.56
CA GLU A 463 5.21 14.67 -18.56
C GLU A 463 4.85 15.11 -20.00
N ASP A 464 5.85 15.35 -20.85
CA ASP A 464 5.71 15.89 -22.22
C ASP A 464 5.47 14.77 -23.26
N LYS A 465 4.34 14.06 -23.14
CA LYS A 465 3.99 12.92 -24.01
C LYS A 465 3.71 13.31 -25.46
N ASP A 466 3.29 14.53 -25.71
CA ASP A 466 3.09 15.09 -27.06
C ASP A 466 4.40 15.22 -27.85
N VAL A 467 5.51 15.52 -27.17
CA VAL A 467 6.85 15.53 -27.77
C VAL A 467 7.20 14.13 -28.26
N PHE A 468 7.05 13.12 -27.39
CA PHE A 468 7.24 11.72 -27.79
C PHE A 468 6.35 11.37 -28.99
N GLN A 469 5.07 11.75 -28.96
CA GLN A 469 4.12 11.47 -30.03
C GLN A 469 4.61 12.01 -31.38
N LYS A 470 5.05 13.28 -31.41
CA LYS A 470 5.43 13.96 -32.66
C LYS A 470 6.71 13.37 -33.24
N PHE A 471 7.74 13.15 -32.40
CA PHE A 471 8.98 12.51 -32.83
C PHE A 471 8.74 11.05 -33.25
N TYR A 472 7.98 10.29 -32.48
CA TYR A 472 7.62 8.91 -32.81
C TYR A 472 6.81 8.83 -34.12
N ALA A 473 5.80 9.68 -34.31
CA ALA A 473 5.01 9.73 -35.54
C ALA A 473 5.86 10.04 -36.76
N LYS A 474 6.79 10.98 -36.64
CA LYS A 474 7.74 11.34 -37.70
C LYS A 474 8.68 10.19 -38.05
N MET A 475 9.23 9.52 -37.05
CA MET A 475 10.12 8.37 -37.26
C MET A 475 9.37 7.16 -37.81
N LEU A 476 8.17 6.87 -37.31
CA LEU A 476 7.29 5.85 -37.84
C LEU A 476 6.93 6.13 -39.31
N ALA A 477 6.54 7.37 -39.64
CA ALA A 477 6.24 7.77 -41.01
C ALA A 477 7.43 7.50 -41.95
N LYS A 478 8.65 7.84 -41.52
CA LYS A 478 9.87 7.48 -42.26
C LYS A 478 10.03 5.97 -42.37
N ARG A 479 9.93 5.19 -41.29
CA ARG A 479 10.09 3.72 -41.34
C ARG A 479 9.08 3.05 -42.27
N LEU A 480 7.81 3.47 -42.22
CA LEU A 480 6.74 2.96 -43.07
C LEU A 480 6.95 3.28 -44.55
N VAL A 481 7.25 4.54 -44.89
CA VAL A 481 7.55 4.91 -46.28
C VAL A 481 8.78 4.17 -46.80
N HIS A 482 9.80 4.05 -45.95
CA HIS A 482 11.06 3.44 -46.33
C HIS A 482 11.06 1.91 -46.29
N GLN A 483 9.99 1.28 -45.78
CA GLN A 483 9.90 -0.16 -45.51
C GLN A 483 11.11 -0.69 -44.73
N ASN A 484 11.53 0.07 -43.71
CA ASN A 484 12.70 -0.24 -42.88
C ASN A 484 12.32 -0.63 -41.44
N SER A 485 11.09 -1.08 -41.23
CA SER A 485 10.64 -1.62 -39.95
C SER A 485 11.18 -3.03 -39.75
N ALA A 486 11.46 -3.39 -38.49
CA ALA A 486 11.95 -4.70 -38.08
C ALA A 486 10.89 -5.78 -38.28
N SER A 487 9.67 -5.52 -37.80
CA SER A 487 8.48 -6.36 -37.92
C SER A 487 7.24 -5.48 -37.90
N ASP A 488 6.26 -5.79 -38.75
CA ASP A 488 4.96 -5.09 -38.78
C ASP A 488 4.17 -5.37 -37.48
N ASP A 489 4.32 -6.57 -36.91
CA ASP A 489 3.65 -6.99 -35.67
C ASP A 489 4.21 -6.25 -34.45
N ALA A 490 5.53 -6.06 -34.39
CA ALA A 490 6.17 -5.30 -33.31
C ALA A 490 5.73 -3.82 -33.29
N GLU A 491 5.56 -3.22 -34.48
CA GLU A 491 5.06 -1.85 -34.58
C GLU A 491 3.57 -1.75 -34.18
N ALA A 492 2.75 -2.72 -34.60
CA ALA A 492 1.36 -2.81 -34.19
C ALA A 492 1.23 -3.00 -32.66
N SER A 493 2.08 -3.85 -32.08
CA SER A 493 2.20 -4.08 -30.63
C SER A 493 2.51 -2.78 -29.89
N MET A 494 3.50 -2.02 -30.35
CA MET A 494 3.87 -0.73 -29.75
C MET A 494 2.73 0.30 -29.81
N ILE A 495 2.03 0.41 -30.94
CA ILE A 495 0.87 1.30 -31.07
C ILE A 495 -0.26 0.87 -30.12
N SER A 496 -0.49 -0.43 -29.96
CA SER A 496 -1.48 -0.95 -29.01
C SER A 496 -1.16 -0.55 -27.58
N LYS A 497 0.11 -0.66 -27.16
CA LYS A 497 0.58 -0.21 -25.83
C LYS A 497 0.39 1.29 -25.62
N LEU A 498 0.73 2.11 -26.62
CA LEU A 498 0.50 3.55 -26.57
C LEU A 498 -0.99 3.89 -26.49
N LYS A 499 -1.85 3.12 -27.15
CA LYS A 499 -3.31 3.27 -27.09
C LYS A 499 -3.86 2.95 -25.69
N GLN A 500 -3.34 1.90 -25.04
CA GLN A 500 -3.73 1.57 -23.66
C GLN A 500 -3.30 2.67 -22.67
N ALA A 501 -2.11 3.24 -22.83
CA ALA A 501 -1.58 4.24 -21.92
C ALA A 501 -2.16 5.66 -22.11
N CYS A 502 -2.40 6.10 -23.35
CA CYS A 502 -2.79 7.48 -23.67
C CYS A 502 -4.15 7.62 -24.36
N GLY A 503 -4.83 6.50 -24.66
CA GLY A 503 -6.14 6.48 -25.30
C GLY A 503 -6.10 6.54 -26.83
N PHE A 504 -7.30 6.51 -27.41
CA PHE A 504 -7.50 6.39 -28.86
C PHE A 504 -7.12 7.66 -29.63
N GLU A 505 -7.46 8.85 -29.15
CA GLU A 505 -7.14 10.10 -29.87
C GLU A 505 -5.64 10.29 -30.09
N TYR A 506 -4.82 9.85 -29.13
CA TYR A 506 -3.37 9.94 -29.17
C TYR A 506 -2.78 9.04 -30.28
N THR A 507 -3.35 7.85 -30.48
CA THR A 507 -2.85 6.86 -31.46
C THR A 507 -3.56 6.88 -32.80
N SER A 508 -4.69 7.60 -32.92
CA SER A 508 -5.53 7.65 -34.13
C SER A 508 -4.76 7.92 -35.43
N LYS A 509 -3.84 8.90 -35.43
CA LYS A 509 -2.99 9.22 -36.59
C LYS A 509 -2.01 8.09 -36.89
N LEU A 510 -1.39 7.49 -35.87
CA LEU A 510 -0.44 6.37 -36.03
C LEU A 510 -1.13 5.14 -36.66
N GLN A 511 -2.32 4.80 -36.17
CA GLN A 511 -3.13 3.72 -36.70
C GLN A 511 -3.55 3.99 -38.15
N ARG A 512 -3.92 5.24 -38.46
CA ARG A 512 -4.27 5.61 -39.83
C ARG A 512 -3.08 5.54 -40.79
N MET A 513 -1.86 5.87 -40.34
CA MET A 513 -0.66 5.67 -41.16
C MET A 513 -0.46 4.20 -41.52
N PHE A 514 -0.68 3.27 -40.58
CA PHE A 514 -0.62 1.83 -40.86
C PHE A 514 -1.68 1.38 -41.88
N GLN A 515 -2.92 1.84 -41.71
CA GLN A 515 -4.01 1.53 -42.64
C GLN A 515 -3.75 2.07 -44.04
N ASP A 516 -3.23 3.30 -44.16
CA ASP A 516 -2.90 3.92 -45.44
C ASP A 516 -1.85 3.11 -46.21
N ILE A 517 -0.85 2.53 -45.52
CA ILE A 517 0.15 1.65 -46.16
C ILE A 517 -0.50 0.38 -46.72
N GLY A 518 -1.40 -0.25 -45.97
CA GLY A 518 -2.15 -1.42 -46.43
C GLY A 518 -2.99 -1.10 -47.68
N VAL A 519 -3.82 -0.05 -47.60
CA VAL A 519 -4.65 0.40 -48.73
C VAL A 519 -3.80 0.77 -49.94
N SER A 520 -2.61 1.33 -49.73
CA SER A 520 -1.72 1.67 -50.83
C SER A 520 -1.09 0.44 -51.50
N LYS A 521 -0.82 -0.65 -50.77
CA LYS A 521 -0.39 -1.92 -51.37
C LYS A 521 -1.50 -2.48 -52.27
N ASP A 522 -2.74 -2.50 -51.78
CA ASP A 522 -3.89 -2.96 -52.57
C ASP A 522 -4.11 -2.10 -53.82
N LEU A 523 -3.94 -0.78 -53.71
CA LEU A 523 -4.05 0.15 -54.83
C LEU A 523 -2.98 -0.10 -55.89
N ASN A 524 -1.74 -0.40 -55.48
CA ASN A 524 -0.65 -0.75 -56.39
C ASN A 524 -0.95 -2.06 -57.14
N GLU A 525 -1.50 -3.08 -56.48
CA GLU A 525 -1.91 -4.32 -57.13
C GLU A 525 -3.03 -4.08 -58.15
N GLN A 526 -4.01 -3.26 -57.79
CA GLN A 526 -5.09 -2.87 -58.70
C GLN A 526 -4.57 -2.08 -59.91
N PHE A 527 -3.59 -1.20 -59.71
CA PHE A 527 -2.95 -0.46 -60.79
C PHE A 527 -2.13 -1.37 -61.71
N LYS A 528 -1.36 -2.32 -61.15
CA LYS A 528 -0.61 -3.32 -61.93
C LYS A 528 -1.55 -4.17 -62.81
N LYS A 529 -2.70 -4.60 -62.28
CA LYS A 529 -3.74 -5.32 -63.06
C LYS A 529 -4.34 -4.46 -64.18
N HIS A 530 -4.57 -3.17 -63.92
CA HIS A 530 -5.05 -2.24 -64.95
C HIS A 530 -4.00 -2.05 -66.06
N LEU A 531 -2.71 -2.04 -65.69
CA LEU A 531 -1.60 -1.86 -66.62
C LEU A 531 -1.39 -3.06 -67.53
N THR A 532 -1.67 -4.29 -67.08
CA THR A 532 -1.64 -5.50 -67.93
C THR A 532 -2.60 -5.42 -69.12
N ASN A 533 -3.66 -4.62 -69.01
CA ASN A 533 -4.63 -4.39 -70.10
C ASN A 533 -4.22 -3.23 -71.03
N SER A 534 -3.07 -2.58 -70.79
CA SER A 534 -2.56 -1.42 -71.53
C SER A 534 -1.11 -1.67 -71.99
N GLU A 535 -0.50 -0.75 -72.73
CA GLU A 535 0.94 -0.82 -73.04
C GLU A 535 1.79 -0.88 -71.75
N PRO A 536 2.84 -1.72 -71.71
CA PRO A 536 3.71 -1.83 -70.54
C PRO A 536 4.48 -0.52 -70.31
N LEU A 537 4.68 -0.17 -69.03
CA LEU A 537 5.59 0.92 -68.65
C LEU A 537 7.04 0.43 -68.79
N ASP A 538 7.93 1.33 -69.20
CA ASP A 538 9.38 1.07 -69.30
C ASP A 538 10.08 0.99 -67.90
N LEU A 539 9.31 1.14 -66.81
CA LEU A 539 9.79 1.32 -65.44
C LEU A 539 8.96 0.49 -64.44
N ASP A 540 9.60 -0.07 -63.42
CA ASP A 540 8.90 -0.66 -62.27
C ASP A 540 8.40 0.48 -61.36
N PHE A 541 7.11 0.81 -61.50
CA PHE A 541 6.46 1.91 -60.80
C PHE A 541 5.65 1.42 -59.60
N SER A 542 5.94 1.99 -58.43
CA SER A 542 5.21 1.75 -57.18
C SER A 542 4.93 3.07 -56.50
N ILE A 543 3.70 3.25 -55.98
CA ILE A 543 3.28 4.50 -55.37
C ILE A 543 2.65 4.30 -54.00
N GLN A 544 2.90 5.26 -53.11
CA GLN A 544 2.32 5.30 -51.78
C GLN A 544 1.33 6.46 -51.67
N VAL A 545 0.03 6.15 -51.59
CA VAL A 545 -1.02 7.16 -51.41
C VAL A 545 -1.31 7.33 -49.93
N LEU A 546 -0.99 8.52 -49.39
CA LEU A 546 -1.02 8.81 -47.96
C LEU A 546 -2.06 9.89 -47.64
N SER A 547 -2.73 9.79 -46.48
CA SER A 547 -3.71 10.81 -46.07
C SER A 547 -3.02 12.08 -45.52
N SER A 548 -3.23 13.23 -46.16
CA SER A 548 -2.54 14.49 -45.79
C SER A 548 -2.73 14.93 -44.34
N GLY A 549 -3.82 14.56 -43.68
CA GLY A 549 -4.11 14.93 -42.28
C GLY A 549 -3.45 14.05 -41.21
N SER A 550 -2.99 12.85 -41.55
CA SER A 550 -2.45 11.88 -40.59
C SER A 550 -0.92 11.83 -40.60
N TRP A 551 -0.31 12.19 -41.73
CA TRP A 551 1.12 12.07 -41.96
C TRP A 551 1.84 13.41 -41.69
N PRO A 552 3.06 13.38 -41.11
CA PRO A 552 3.77 14.59 -40.69
C PRO A 552 4.58 15.26 -41.82
N PHE A 553 4.32 14.93 -43.08
CA PHE A 553 5.08 15.43 -44.22
C PHE A 553 4.57 16.80 -44.67
N GLN A 554 5.52 17.72 -44.91
CA GLN A 554 5.22 19.03 -45.49
C GLN A 554 5.42 18.98 -47.01
N GLN A 555 4.67 19.80 -47.72
CA GLN A 555 4.84 19.96 -49.16
C GLN A 555 6.20 20.63 -49.43
N SER A 556 6.94 20.09 -50.39
CA SER A 556 8.24 20.66 -50.78
C SER A 556 8.42 20.64 -52.29
N CYS A 557 9.34 21.52 -52.72
CA CYS A 557 9.95 21.72 -54.04
C CYS A 557 9.09 21.46 -55.29
N THR A 558 9.00 22.48 -56.14
CA THR A 558 8.65 22.29 -57.55
C THR A 558 9.80 21.57 -58.26
N PHE A 559 9.55 20.36 -58.74
CA PHE A 559 10.52 19.55 -59.48
C PHE A 559 10.01 19.31 -60.90
N ALA A 560 10.87 19.51 -61.89
CA ALA A 560 10.58 19.17 -63.29
C ALA A 560 10.82 17.67 -63.48
N LEU A 561 9.73 16.92 -63.70
CA LEU A 561 9.80 15.47 -63.83
C LEU A 561 10.43 15.07 -65.19
N PRO A 562 11.36 14.10 -65.22
CA PRO A 562 11.85 13.52 -66.46
C PRO A 562 10.73 12.91 -67.31
N SER A 563 10.88 12.94 -68.63
CA SER A 563 9.86 12.53 -69.61
C SER A 563 9.40 11.07 -69.44
N GLU A 564 10.29 10.21 -68.95
CA GLU A 564 10.09 8.78 -68.70
C GLU A 564 9.17 8.57 -67.48
N LEU A 565 9.30 9.42 -66.46
CA LEU A 565 8.46 9.39 -65.26
C LEU A 565 7.12 10.09 -65.47
N GLU A 566 7.07 11.08 -66.37
CA GLU A 566 5.86 11.85 -66.69
C GLU A 566 4.73 10.94 -67.22
N ARG A 567 5.06 9.94 -68.05
CA ARG A 567 4.08 8.95 -68.53
C ARG A 567 3.46 8.17 -67.37
N SER A 568 4.28 7.69 -66.45
CA SER A 568 3.82 6.92 -65.27
C SER A 568 2.97 7.79 -64.34
N TYR A 569 3.38 9.03 -64.12
CA TYR A 569 2.66 10.04 -63.34
C TYR A 569 1.26 10.31 -63.90
N GLN A 570 1.15 10.58 -65.20
CA GLN A 570 -0.13 10.92 -65.85
C GLN A 570 -1.08 9.73 -65.83
N ARG A 571 -0.59 8.52 -66.15
CA ARG A 571 -1.38 7.29 -66.15
C ARG A 571 -1.93 6.96 -64.76
N PHE A 572 -1.09 7.04 -63.72
CA PHE A 572 -1.55 6.81 -62.35
C PHE A 572 -2.56 7.88 -61.90
N THR A 573 -2.31 9.15 -62.22
CA THR A 573 -3.22 10.25 -61.86
C THR A 573 -4.60 10.06 -62.51
N ALA A 574 -4.65 9.67 -63.78
CA ALA A 574 -5.91 9.36 -64.47
C ALA A 574 -6.62 8.15 -63.86
N PHE A 575 -5.88 7.07 -63.58
CA PHE A 575 -6.42 5.88 -62.91
C PHE A 575 -7.03 6.23 -61.55
N TYR A 576 -6.31 6.99 -60.72
CA TYR A 576 -6.78 7.38 -59.39
C TYR A 576 -8.00 8.29 -59.47
N ALA A 577 -8.00 9.27 -60.37
CA ALA A 577 -9.13 10.18 -60.59
C ALA A 577 -10.39 9.45 -61.05
N SER A 578 -10.25 8.39 -61.87
CA SER A 578 -11.39 7.59 -62.33
C SER A 578 -12.07 6.80 -61.20
N ARG A 579 -11.33 6.40 -60.17
CA ARG A 579 -11.85 5.59 -59.05
C ARG A 579 -12.25 6.40 -57.83
N HIS A 580 -11.64 7.56 -57.65
CA HIS A 580 -11.84 8.41 -56.47
C HIS A 580 -12.24 9.83 -56.88
N SER A 581 -13.54 10.04 -57.06
CA SER A 581 -14.10 11.37 -57.26
C SER A 581 -13.96 12.24 -56.00
N GLY A 582 -13.60 13.51 -56.18
CA GLY A 582 -13.49 14.48 -55.09
C GLY A 582 -12.17 14.45 -54.28
N ARG A 583 -11.17 13.66 -54.70
CA ARG A 583 -9.83 13.66 -54.09
C ARG A 583 -8.79 14.30 -55.00
N LYS A 584 -7.86 15.07 -54.42
CA LYS A 584 -6.71 15.66 -55.14
C LYS A 584 -5.41 15.04 -54.65
N LEU A 585 -4.56 14.62 -55.58
CA LEU A 585 -3.22 14.11 -55.27
C LEU A 585 -2.22 15.28 -55.19
N THR A 586 -1.36 15.23 -54.17
CA THR A 586 -0.20 16.12 -54.04
C THR A 586 1.04 15.24 -53.96
N TRP A 587 2.00 15.46 -54.85
CA TRP A 587 3.17 14.61 -54.98
C TRP A 587 4.32 15.12 -54.11
N LEU A 588 4.92 14.21 -53.35
CA LEU A 588 6.02 14.50 -52.43
C LEU A 588 7.32 13.90 -52.96
N TYR A 589 8.02 14.66 -53.82
CA TYR A 589 9.23 14.20 -54.50
C TYR A 589 10.41 13.94 -53.54
N HIS A 590 10.49 14.70 -52.45
CA HIS A 590 11.54 14.54 -51.44
C HIS A 590 11.49 13.19 -50.70
N LEU A 591 10.38 12.45 -50.74
CA LEU A 591 10.26 11.13 -50.11
C LEU A 591 10.36 9.99 -51.11
N SER A 592 10.48 10.31 -52.40
CA SER A 592 10.54 9.34 -53.46
C SER A 592 11.90 8.63 -53.48
N LYS A 593 11.88 7.37 -53.88
CA LYS A 593 13.07 6.56 -54.07
C LYS A 593 13.20 6.15 -55.52
N GLY A 594 14.42 6.13 -56.02
CA GLY A 594 14.72 5.68 -57.37
C GLY A 594 15.94 4.76 -57.37
N GLU A 595 15.94 3.82 -58.32
CA GLU A 595 17.12 3.06 -58.67
C GLU A 595 17.64 3.55 -60.02
N LEU A 596 18.89 4.02 -60.02
CA LEU A 596 19.57 4.46 -61.23
C LEU A 596 20.55 3.40 -61.65
N VAL A 597 20.45 2.97 -62.90
CA VAL A 597 21.42 2.08 -63.50
C VAL A 597 22.43 2.91 -64.26
N THR A 598 23.70 2.75 -63.91
CA THR A 598 24.80 3.50 -64.52
C THR A 598 25.40 2.74 -65.70
N ASN A 599 25.50 3.42 -66.84
CA ASN A 599 26.12 2.90 -68.06
C ASN A 599 27.50 3.52 -68.35
N CYS A 600 27.96 4.44 -67.50
CA CYS A 600 29.18 5.22 -67.69
C CYS A 600 30.46 4.58 -67.10
N PHE A 601 30.33 3.50 -66.33
CA PHE A 601 31.45 2.82 -65.66
C PHE A 601 31.79 1.49 -66.34
N LYS A 602 33.02 0.98 -66.09
CA LYS A 602 33.44 -0.36 -66.56
C LYS A 602 32.53 -1.50 -66.09
N ASN A 603 31.97 -1.37 -64.88
CA ASN A 603 30.97 -2.28 -64.33
C ASN A 603 29.63 -1.56 -64.25
N ARG A 604 28.54 -2.28 -64.53
CA ARG A 604 27.18 -1.76 -64.37
C ARG A 604 26.83 -1.70 -62.88
N TYR A 605 26.75 -0.50 -62.31
CA TYR A 605 26.33 -0.29 -60.93
C TYR A 605 24.87 0.16 -60.86
N THR A 606 24.14 -0.36 -59.87
CA THR A 606 22.80 0.12 -59.50
C THR A 606 22.89 0.99 -58.26
N LEU A 607 22.54 2.26 -58.42
CA LEU A 607 22.60 3.29 -57.40
C LEU A 607 21.21 3.51 -56.82
N GLN A 608 21.05 3.31 -55.51
CA GLN A 608 19.80 3.62 -54.81
C GLN A 608 19.86 5.02 -54.23
N THR A 609 18.89 5.86 -54.61
CA THR A 609 18.75 7.24 -54.10
C THR A 609 17.41 7.42 -53.38
N GLN A 610 17.44 8.11 -52.24
CA GLN A 610 16.34 8.59 -51.41
C GLN A 610 16.45 10.12 -51.44
N ASN A 611 15.33 10.82 -51.59
CA ASN A 611 15.28 12.28 -51.77
C ASN A 611 15.85 12.76 -53.13
N GLY A 612 16.15 11.82 -54.04
CA GLY A 612 16.93 12.07 -55.26
C GLY A 612 16.19 12.75 -56.40
N LEU A 613 14.86 12.87 -56.39
CA LEU A 613 14.15 13.55 -57.49
C LEU A 613 14.34 15.08 -57.39
N CYS A 614 13.98 15.75 -56.29
CA CYS A 614 14.24 17.20 -56.18
C CYS A 614 15.72 17.57 -56.23
N ASN A 615 16.62 16.67 -55.81
CA ASN A 615 18.06 16.88 -55.84
C ASN A 615 18.73 16.26 -57.08
N HIS A 616 18.00 15.83 -58.12
CA HIS A 616 18.61 15.15 -59.28
C HIS A 616 19.59 16.04 -60.05
N GLN A 617 19.43 17.36 -59.94
CA GLN A 617 20.37 18.34 -60.49
C GLN A 617 21.69 18.39 -59.69
N TYR A 618 21.70 17.89 -58.45
CA TYR A 618 22.86 17.82 -57.57
C TYR A 618 23.44 16.39 -57.41
N VAL A 619 22.62 15.34 -57.38
CA VAL A 619 23.07 13.96 -57.07
C VAL A 619 23.56 13.20 -58.31
N SER A 620 23.13 13.55 -59.52
CA SER A 620 23.73 13.00 -60.75
C SER A 620 25.19 13.46 -60.97
N LEU A 621 25.68 14.36 -60.11
CA LEU A 621 26.88 15.15 -60.32
C LEU A 621 27.80 15.20 -59.08
N GLN A 622 27.44 14.63 -57.93
CA GLN A 622 28.34 14.58 -56.77
C GLN A 622 29.31 13.38 -56.86
N PHE A 623 30.39 13.59 -57.60
CA PHE A 623 31.64 12.92 -57.34
C PHE A 623 32.75 13.95 -57.52
N LEU A 624 33.07 14.65 -56.43
CA LEU A 624 34.15 15.62 -56.38
C LEU A 624 35.50 14.90 -56.57
N GLU A 625 36.32 15.40 -57.49
CA GLU A 625 37.77 15.20 -57.48
C GLU A 625 38.34 16.01 -56.31
N ASP A 626 38.29 15.48 -55.10
CA ASP A 626 39.22 15.93 -54.05
C ASP A 626 39.39 14.84 -52.99
N GLU A 627 40.57 14.23 -52.91
CA GLU A 627 40.86 13.21 -51.89
C GLU A 627 40.98 13.81 -50.48
N ASN A 628 40.93 15.14 -50.32
CA ASN A 628 41.14 15.84 -49.04
C ASN A 628 40.04 16.84 -48.61
N ALA A 629 38.89 16.93 -49.29
CA ALA A 629 37.84 17.87 -48.89
C ALA A 629 36.92 17.30 -47.79
N ASN A 630 36.83 18.01 -46.66
CA ASN A 630 35.88 17.71 -45.58
C ASN A 630 34.45 17.98 -46.06
N VAL A 631 33.65 16.92 -46.24
CA VAL A 631 32.34 16.93 -46.94
C VAL A 631 31.25 17.74 -46.22
N ASP A 632 31.47 18.13 -44.97
CA ASP A 632 30.47 18.80 -44.14
C ASP A 632 30.32 20.33 -44.39
N GLU A 633 31.20 20.97 -45.18
CA GLU A 633 31.21 22.44 -45.39
C GLU A 633 31.41 22.91 -46.86
N VAL A 634 31.01 22.12 -47.88
CA VAL A 634 31.10 22.60 -49.27
C VAL A 634 29.90 23.49 -49.61
N GLU A 635 30.02 24.80 -49.38
CA GLU A 635 29.12 25.79 -49.98
C GLU A 635 29.40 25.89 -51.48
N PHE A 636 28.49 25.36 -52.31
CA PHE A 636 28.60 25.49 -53.77
C PHE A 636 28.43 26.96 -54.15
N LYS A 637 29.51 27.59 -54.61
CA LYS A 637 29.43 28.89 -55.27
C LYS A 637 28.78 28.71 -56.66
N PRO A 638 28.07 29.74 -57.19
CA PRO A 638 27.35 29.63 -58.46
C PRO A 638 28.23 29.25 -59.68
N ASP A 639 29.54 29.46 -59.58
CA ASP A 639 30.57 29.19 -60.58
C ASP A 639 31.23 27.80 -60.42
N THR A 640 30.75 26.97 -59.49
CA THR A 640 31.31 25.63 -59.26
C THR A 640 30.99 24.71 -60.44
N LEU A 641 32.02 24.29 -61.17
CA LEU A 641 31.90 23.31 -62.24
C LEU A 641 31.79 21.90 -61.67
N ILE A 642 30.67 21.24 -61.94
CA ILE A 642 30.45 19.86 -61.53
C ILE A 642 30.63 18.92 -62.73
N LYS A 643 31.45 17.87 -62.55
CA LYS A 643 31.75 16.86 -63.59
C LYS A 643 31.38 15.47 -63.11
N LEU A 644 31.02 14.60 -64.06
CA LEU A 644 30.80 13.19 -63.79
C LEU A 644 32.16 12.50 -63.53
N PHE A 645 32.35 11.95 -62.33
CA PHE A 645 33.52 11.13 -62.05
C PHE A 645 33.39 9.77 -62.71
N LEU A 646 34.40 9.40 -63.50
CA LEU A 646 34.44 8.13 -64.23
C LEU A 646 35.31 7.07 -63.52
N GLY A 647 35.98 7.43 -62.42
CA GLY A 647 36.90 6.57 -61.67
C GLY A 647 36.26 5.63 -60.65
N TYR A 648 34.93 5.58 -60.55
CA TYR A 648 34.22 4.88 -59.47
C TYR A 648 34.47 3.36 -59.48
N LYS A 649 34.94 2.83 -58.34
CA LYS A 649 35.12 1.39 -58.10
C LYS A 649 34.56 1.02 -56.73
N ASN A 650 33.58 0.11 -56.70
CA ASN A 650 33.03 -0.44 -55.47
C ASN A 650 32.94 -1.97 -55.55
N LYS A 651 33.22 -2.67 -54.44
CA LYS A 651 33.05 -4.13 -54.34
C LYS A 651 31.59 -4.56 -54.47
N LYS A 652 30.64 -3.69 -54.11
CA LYS A 652 29.20 -3.92 -54.23
C LYS A 652 28.68 -3.35 -55.54
N LEU A 653 27.97 -4.16 -56.32
CA LEU A 653 27.31 -3.73 -57.56
C LEU A 653 26.05 -2.88 -57.30
N ARG A 654 25.39 -3.09 -56.16
CA ARG A 654 24.26 -2.28 -55.68
C ARG A 654 24.73 -1.42 -54.51
N VAL A 655 24.66 -0.10 -54.69
CA VAL A 655 25.19 0.86 -53.73
C VAL A 655 24.08 1.80 -53.29
N ASN A 656 23.95 1.97 -51.98
CA ASN A 656 23.04 2.94 -51.39
C ASN A 656 23.83 4.23 -51.13
N ILE A 657 23.48 5.32 -51.81
CA ILE A 657 24.17 6.62 -51.69
C ILE A 657 23.49 7.52 -50.64
N ASN A 658 22.50 7.00 -49.93
CA ASN A 658 21.73 7.76 -48.96
C ASN A 658 22.48 7.88 -47.64
N VAL A 659 23.37 8.86 -47.58
CA VAL A 659 24.03 9.28 -46.34
C VAL A 659 23.35 10.56 -45.88
N PRO A 660 22.47 10.49 -44.85
CA PRO A 660 21.83 11.69 -44.34
C PRO A 660 22.88 12.60 -43.69
N MET A 661 22.90 13.88 -44.08
CA MET A 661 23.84 14.85 -43.51
C MET A 661 23.44 15.20 -42.07
N LYS A 662 24.42 15.32 -41.17
CA LYS A 662 24.18 15.64 -39.75
C LYS A 662 23.48 17.01 -39.58
N THR A 663 23.83 17.97 -40.42
CA THR A 663 23.28 19.33 -40.43
C THR A 663 21.78 19.32 -40.72
N GLU A 664 21.34 18.52 -41.70
CA GLU A 664 19.93 18.36 -42.06
C GLU A 664 19.12 17.75 -40.92
N GLN A 665 19.67 16.73 -40.23
CA GLN A 665 19.02 16.10 -39.09
C GLN A 665 18.79 17.06 -37.92
N LYS A 666 19.76 17.95 -37.65
CA LYS A 666 19.64 18.97 -36.60
C LYS A 666 18.56 20.00 -36.94
N GLN A 667 18.56 20.49 -38.19
CA GLN A 667 17.53 21.42 -38.67
C GLN A 667 16.14 20.78 -38.59
N GLU A 668 16.01 19.52 -39.00
CA GLU A 668 14.74 18.77 -38.92
C GLU A 668 14.23 18.65 -37.48
N GLN A 669 15.14 18.46 -36.53
CA GLN A 669 14.83 18.35 -35.10
C GLN A 669 14.33 19.68 -34.55
N GLU A 670 15.01 20.78 -34.86
CA GLU A 670 14.60 22.13 -34.44
C GLU A 670 13.22 22.51 -35.01
N THR A 671 12.97 22.21 -36.30
CA THR A 671 11.65 22.43 -36.90
C THR A 671 10.57 21.59 -36.22
N THR A 672 10.89 20.37 -35.80
CA THR A 672 9.93 19.52 -35.06
C THR A 672 9.58 20.12 -33.71
N HIS A 673 10.57 20.63 -32.97
CA HIS A 673 10.34 21.34 -31.70
C HIS A 673 9.48 22.60 -31.89
N LYS A 674 9.77 23.42 -32.90
CA LYS A 674 8.95 24.60 -33.23
C LYS A 674 7.49 24.22 -33.51
N ASN A 675 7.26 23.19 -34.32
CA ASN A 675 5.91 22.71 -34.62
C ASN A 675 5.16 22.21 -33.36
N ILE A 676 5.87 21.59 -32.40
CA ILE A 676 5.27 21.16 -31.13
C ILE A 676 4.82 22.37 -30.31
N GLU A 677 5.64 23.42 -30.22
CA GLU A 677 5.28 24.63 -29.47
C GLU A 677 4.06 25.34 -30.07
N GLU A 678 3.98 25.41 -31.40
CA GLU A 678 2.81 25.93 -32.12
C GLU A 678 1.56 25.09 -31.87
N ASP A 679 1.66 23.77 -31.97
CA ASP A 679 0.56 22.84 -31.68
C ASP A 679 0.07 23.00 -30.23
N ARG A 680 0.98 23.13 -29.25
CA ARG A 680 0.65 23.35 -27.83
C ARG A 680 -0.15 24.63 -27.64
N LYS A 681 0.24 25.72 -28.29
CA LYS A 681 -0.47 27.00 -28.22
C LYS A 681 -1.91 26.89 -28.74
N LEU A 682 -2.11 26.21 -29.86
CA LEU A 682 -3.44 25.97 -30.42
C LEU A 682 -4.29 25.07 -29.51
N LEU A 683 -3.69 24.03 -28.92
CA LEU A 683 -4.37 23.15 -27.98
C LEU A 683 -4.78 23.86 -26.69
N ILE A 684 -3.92 24.72 -26.14
CA ILE A 684 -4.24 25.54 -24.95
C ILE A 684 -5.42 26.46 -25.25
N GLN A 685 -5.38 27.18 -26.38
CA GLN A 685 -6.47 28.07 -26.79
C GLN A 685 -7.79 27.31 -26.97
N ALA A 686 -7.75 26.15 -27.65
CA ALA A 686 -8.93 25.31 -27.83
C ALA A 686 -9.50 24.77 -26.51
N ALA A 687 -8.64 24.38 -25.56
CA ALA A 687 -9.04 23.93 -24.23
C ALA A 687 -9.72 25.07 -23.43
N ILE A 688 -9.11 26.26 -23.43
CA ILE A 688 -9.69 27.46 -22.79
C ILE A 688 -11.08 27.75 -23.36
N VAL A 689 -11.22 27.82 -24.69
CA VAL A 689 -12.51 28.10 -25.34
C VAL A 689 -13.56 27.04 -25.02
N ARG A 690 -13.17 25.75 -24.99
CA ARG A 690 -14.07 24.64 -24.65
C ARG A 690 -14.59 24.77 -23.21
N ILE A 691 -13.70 25.04 -22.25
CA ILE A 691 -14.08 25.20 -20.83
C ILE A 691 -14.95 26.46 -20.65
N MET A 692 -14.57 27.58 -21.25
CA MET A 692 -15.34 28.83 -21.19
C MET A 692 -16.74 28.67 -21.78
N LYS A 693 -16.88 27.96 -22.91
CA LYS A 693 -18.19 27.68 -23.53
C LYS A 693 -19.07 26.79 -22.65
N MET A 694 -18.47 25.81 -21.97
CA MET A 694 -19.19 24.86 -21.12
C MET A 694 -19.65 25.48 -19.80
N ARG A 695 -18.77 26.23 -19.12
CA ARG A 695 -19.02 26.78 -17.78
C ARG A 695 -19.67 28.17 -17.80
N LYS A 696 -19.54 28.92 -18.90
CA LYS A 696 -20.00 30.32 -19.11
C LYS A 696 -19.37 31.37 -18.19
N VAL A 697 -19.25 31.09 -16.89
CA VAL A 697 -18.61 31.93 -15.86
C VAL A 697 -17.76 31.05 -14.97
N LEU A 698 -16.49 31.40 -14.78
CA LEU A 698 -15.56 30.66 -13.94
C LEU A 698 -14.51 31.61 -13.36
N LYS A 699 -14.07 31.40 -12.12
CA LYS A 699 -12.96 32.18 -11.54
C LYS A 699 -11.65 31.82 -12.25
N HIS A 700 -10.76 32.80 -12.43
CA HIS A 700 -9.48 32.59 -13.14
C HIS A 700 -8.66 31.41 -12.58
N GLN A 701 -8.57 31.28 -11.25
CA GLN A 701 -7.85 30.16 -10.61
C GLN A 701 -8.47 28.80 -10.93
N GLN A 702 -9.80 28.71 -10.99
CA GLN A 702 -10.52 27.48 -11.35
C GLN A 702 -10.35 27.16 -12.83
N LEU A 703 -10.35 28.17 -13.71
CA LEU A 703 -10.07 28.00 -15.13
C LEU A 703 -8.65 27.44 -15.36
N LEU A 704 -7.65 27.99 -14.67
CA LEU A 704 -6.28 27.49 -14.75
C LEU A 704 -6.19 26.02 -14.32
N ALA A 705 -6.83 25.65 -13.21
CA ALA A 705 -6.85 24.27 -12.72
C ALA A 705 -7.52 23.31 -13.71
N GLU A 706 -8.65 23.70 -14.31
CA GLU A 706 -9.39 22.85 -15.26
C GLU A 706 -8.65 22.73 -16.60
N VAL A 707 -7.98 23.79 -17.08
CA VAL A 707 -7.09 23.73 -18.25
C VAL A 707 -5.88 22.82 -17.99
N LEU A 708 -5.26 22.93 -16.82
CA LEU A 708 -4.14 22.05 -16.43
C LEU A 708 -4.57 20.58 -16.39
N ASN A 709 -5.72 20.28 -15.77
CA ASN A 709 -6.24 18.91 -15.71
C ASN A 709 -6.62 18.36 -17.08
N GLN A 710 -7.16 19.18 -17.98
CA GLN A 710 -7.50 18.72 -19.33
C GLN A 710 -6.25 18.41 -20.18
N LEU A 711 -5.18 19.19 -20.01
CA LEU A 711 -3.96 19.06 -20.82
C LEU A 711 -2.92 18.08 -20.23
N SER A 712 -3.00 17.75 -18.93
CA SER A 712 -2.05 16.88 -18.21
C SER A 712 -1.84 15.50 -18.84
N SER A 713 -2.83 14.99 -19.56
CA SER A 713 -2.73 13.72 -20.30
C SER A 713 -1.74 13.78 -21.48
N ARG A 714 -1.44 14.97 -22.00
CA ARG A 714 -0.58 15.20 -23.17
C ARG A 714 0.72 15.92 -22.83
N PHE A 715 0.65 16.98 -22.03
CA PHE A 715 1.82 17.76 -21.59
C PHE A 715 1.49 18.62 -20.37
N LYS A 716 2.52 19.15 -19.70
CA LYS A 716 2.36 20.04 -18.55
C LYS A 716 2.57 21.51 -18.97
N PRO A 717 1.50 22.27 -19.26
CA PRO A 717 1.65 23.65 -19.71
C PRO A 717 2.19 24.55 -18.59
N ARG A 718 3.09 25.48 -18.96
CA ARG A 718 3.62 26.49 -18.03
C ARG A 718 2.53 27.52 -17.72
N VAL A 719 2.27 27.77 -16.43
CA VAL A 719 1.24 28.72 -15.96
C VAL A 719 1.33 30.12 -16.62
N PRO A 720 2.52 30.71 -16.84
CA PRO A 720 2.62 32.00 -17.53
C PRO A 720 2.04 31.98 -18.95
N VAL A 721 2.23 30.88 -19.69
CA VAL A 721 1.74 30.74 -21.07
C VAL A 721 0.21 30.70 -21.09
N ILE A 722 -0.39 29.95 -20.15
CA ILE A 722 -1.85 29.87 -20.02
C ILE A 722 -2.43 31.25 -19.68
N LYS A 723 -1.82 31.99 -18.75
CA LYS A 723 -2.26 33.35 -18.39
C LYS A 723 -2.27 34.29 -19.60
N VAL A 724 -1.22 34.25 -20.42
CA VAL A 724 -1.13 35.05 -21.65
C VAL A 724 -2.21 34.67 -22.66
N ASP A 725 -2.45 33.37 -22.86
CA ASP A 725 -3.48 32.92 -23.81
C ASP A 725 -4.91 33.17 -23.31
N VAL A 726 -5.17 33.08 -21.99
CA VAL A 726 -6.46 33.50 -21.41
C VAL A 726 -6.73 34.97 -21.69
N LEU A 727 -5.76 35.86 -21.44
CA LEU A 727 -5.89 37.29 -21.75
C LEU A 727 -6.10 37.54 -23.24
N ARG A 728 -5.45 36.76 -24.11
CA ARG A 728 -5.62 36.84 -25.57
C ARG A 728 -7.04 36.44 -26.00
N GLU A 729 -7.58 35.35 -25.45
CA GLU A 729 -8.93 34.88 -25.77
C GLU A 729 -10.01 35.80 -25.16
N GLU A 730 -9.81 36.36 -23.97
CA GLU A 730 -10.68 37.41 -23.41
C GLU A 730 -10.74 38.62 -24.34
N ARG A 731 -9.59 39.12 -24.84
CA ARG A 731 -9.56 40.22 -25.82
C ARG A 731 -10.30 39.88 -27.11
N LYS A 732 -10.19 38.66 -27.62
CA LYS A 732 -10.94 38.20 -28.80
C LYS A 732 -12.45 38.13 -28.53
N SER A 733 -12.86 37.64 -27.35
CA SER A 733 -14.26 37.57 -26.96
C SER A 733 -14.87 38.95 -26.69
N PHE A 734 -14.11 39.89 -26.12
CA PHE A 734 -14.51 41.29 -25.96
C PHE A 734 -14.66 41.97 -27.33
N ARG A 735 -13.72 41.77 -28.27
CA ARG A 735 -13.85 42.29 -29.64
C ARG A 735 -15.09 41.77 -30.36
N LYS A 736 -15.49 40.50 -30.15
CA LYS A 736 -16.74 39.94 -30.70
C LYS A 736 -18.01 40.52 -30.08
N LYS A 737 -17.96 41.03 -28.84
CA LYS A 737 -19.10 41.72 -28.19
C LYS A 737 -19.22 43.20 -28.57
N VAL A 738 -18.15 43.80 -29.12
CA VAL A 738 -18.09 45.22 -29.52
C VAL A 738 -18.31 45.42 -31.02
N GLN A 739 -18.55 44.35 -31.79
CA GLN A 739 -18.83 44.39 -33.24
C GLN A 739 -20.32 44.19 -33.61
N PHE A 740 -21.25 44.54 -32.74
CA PHE A 740 -22.67 44.66 -33.08
C PHE A 740 -23.18 46.05 -32.72
#